data_AF-A0A1I3WT90-F1
#
_entry.id   AF-A0A1I3WT90-F1
#
_cell.length_a   1.000
_cell.length_b   1.000
_cell.length_c   1.000
_cell.angle_alpha   90.00
_cell.angle_beta   90.00
_cell.angle_gamma   90.00
#
_symmetry.space_group_name_H-M   'P 1'
#
loop_
_entity.id
_entity.type
_entity.pdbx_description
1 polymer ?
#
loop_
_entity_poly.entity_id
_entity_poly.type
_entity_poly.pdbx_seq_one_letter_code
_entity_poly.pdbx_strand_id
1 'polypeptide(L)'
;MADYFTSDHFKLLNKWKGQKRDESNPEQNRAYEELKNAYEVTESWANEVMAKLFPLGVVKIRKRPTNQANNFQAYNWARIYPAADSPKELAYTVGIEADDGFVVKIDTVGLSDDASVRRDYLALRGDYGNASPIVAILPVSEGLGKSLAELVEWSVTAIRNFSIHYDEVLSRLNLKEQLTDEDILKHFDSKLAFKTFRASWSSQNKEMFCRLVRVAHVAGLDWWHMGKGIQVRFGRKNPGSERAIGVLGLIQGTRARKISWLREVGTVPKMDRVPLSDALVAKIETTLAAERELLDEWLVLETERPGLWPDQLRDDPVEPGEDLGDEDPVDSEIVKQPINRIYYGPPGTGKTYMLSQLKKEYEQATNSVSVEEWKNQFIGDKIVGLTWWEAAAAALYHMGGKAGVDALLDHPFVKAVAAAKSANKTVRNTIWSALQYHAVDSSETVKMSKRMAPAVFDKLPDSSWILAGDWEEAAAGLRRVVDEYNAGPPVSEYIKRFSSVTFHQSYGYEDFVEGLRPVLDRDAESGEIHYEIREGVFKELCRRARTVPNQHFAMVIDEINRGNISKIFGELITLIEPDKREGGENTFTVTLPYSGESFSVPANVDVIGTMNTADRSLALVDTALRRRFEFIEIMPEPSVLASASVSHNGVDINIEQMLRMLNKRIEALYDRDHTVGHAYFCRLIKVPAQDRFAELKIVFKNKIIPLLGEYFFEDWQKIRLVLGDNQKSKKELQFVLEIDREEDLPALFGREHELDQYSIRPRYQLNLDALDRPDAYVGIYSAKLAPTDAAE
;
A
#
# COMPACT_ATOMS: atom_id res chain seq x y z
N MET A 1 -34.41 22.19 -39.79
CA MET A 1 -33.07 21.57 -39.83
C MET A 1 -32.83 21.17 -41.27
N ALA A 2 -31.66 21.46 -41.83
CA ALA A 2 -31.34 21.02 -43.18
C ALA A 2 -31.16 19.50 -43.17
N ASP A 3 -31.86 18.78 -44.07
CA ASP A 3 -31.81 17.32 -44.09
C ASP A 3 -30.46 16.79 -44.63
N TYR A 4 -29.71 17.61 -45.39
CA TYR A 4 -28.38 17.27 -45.93
C TYR A 4 -27.62 18.51 -46.48
N PHE A 5 -26.38 18.31 -46.98
CA PHE A 5 -25.61 19.35 -47.65
C PHE A 5 -26.20 19.75 -49.03
N THR A 6 -26.08 21.02 -49.41
CA THR A 6 -26.58 21.54 -50.70
C THR A 6 -25.46 22.19 -51.51
N SER A 7 -25.68 22.38 -52.81
CA SER A 7 -24.73 23.11 -53.67
C SER A 7 -24.49 24.55 -53.20
N ASP A 8 -25.45 25.14 -52.48
CA ASP A 8 -25.34 26.50 -51.98
C ASP A 8 -24.36 26.60 -50.82
N HIS A 9 -24.19 25.56 -49.99
CA HIS A 9 -23.13 25.53 -48.97
C HIS A 9 -21.74 25.71 -49.59
N PHE A 10 -21.44 25.00 -50.68
CA PHE A 10 -20.14 25.11 -51.38
C PHE A 10 -19.96 26.46 -52.08
N LYS A 11 -21.04 27.01 -52.68
CA LYS A 11 -21.00 28.37 -53.27
C LYS A 11 -20.74 29.43 -52.21
N LEU A 12 -21.37 29.32 -51.04
CA LEU A 12 -21.20 30.27 -49.94
C LEU A 12 -19.79 30.19 -49.34
N LEU A 13 -19.26 28.99 -49.12
CA LEU A 13 -17.86 28.80 -48.70
C LEU A 13 -16.89 29.43 -49.71
N ASN A 14 -17.05 29.16 -51.01
CA ASN A 14 -16.20 29.74 -52.05
C ASN A 14 -16.33 31.26 -52.17
N LYS A 15 -17.55 31.78 -52.05
CA LYS A 15 -17.81 33.23 -52.18
C LYS A 15 -17.17 34.01 -51.04
N TRP A 16 -17.27 33.52 -49.81
CA TRP A 16 -16.90 34.29 -48.62
C TRP A 16 -15.55 33.93 -48.00
N LYS A 17 -14.91 32.81 -48.36
CA LYS A 17 -13.62 32.37 -47.77
C LYS A 17 -12.59 33.50 -47.69
N GLY A 18 -12.00 33.67 -46.51
CA GLY A 18 -10.97 34.68 -46.23
C GLY A 18 -11.49 36.11 -46.03
N GLN A 19 -12.75 36.41 -46.38
CA GLN A 19 -13.31 37.75 -46.18
C GLN A 19 -13.66 37.99 -44.70
N LYS A 20 -13.44 39.22 -44.23
CA LYS A 20 -13.80 39.65 -42.87
C LYS A 20 -15.31 39.78 -42.75
N ARG A 21 -15.88 39.23 -41.67
CA ARG A 21 -17.31 39.32 -41.38
C ARG A 21 -17.70 40.75 -41.00
N ASP A 22 -18.72 41.24 -41.68
CA ASP A 22 -19.40 42.51 -41.49
C ASP A 22 -20.87 42.24 -41.14
N GLU A 23 -21.23 42.52 -39.89
CA GLU A 23 -22.58 42.29 -39.36
C GLU A 23 -23.63 43.25 -39.96
N SER A 24 -23.18 44.34 -40.62
CA SER A 24 -24.08 45.25 -41.33
C SER A 24 -24.48 44.74 -42.72
N ASN A 25 -23.79 43.73 -43.25
CA ASN A 25 -24.06 43.15 -44.56
C ASN A 25 -25.14 42.03 -44.47
N PRO A 26 -26.35 42.25 -45.02
CA PRO A 26 -27.44 41.27 -44.93
C PRO A 26 -27.13 39.94 -45.65
N GLU A 27 -26.33 39.98 -46.71
CA GLU A 27 -25.94 38.79 -47.47
C GLU A 27 -24.95 37.94 -46.67
N GLN A 28 -24.00 38.57 -45.97
CA GLN A 28 -23.09 37.85 -45.08
C GLN A 28 -23.81 37.28 -43.86
N ASN A 29 -24.82 37.96 -43.32
CA ASN A 29 -25.62 37.43 -42.21
C ASN A 29 -26.41 36.19 -42.64
N ARG A 30 -27.01 36.21 -43.83
CA ARG A 30 -27.69 35.03 -44.39
C ARG A 30 -26.71 33.89 -44.67
N ALA A 31 -25.55 34.19 -45.26
CA ALA A 31 -24.51 33.21 -45.51
C ALA A 31 -23.99 32.59 -44.21
N TYR A 32 -23.84 33.40 -43.16
CA TYR A 32 -23.39 32.94 -41.85
C TYR A 32 -24.36 31.96 -41.21
N GLU A 33 -25.67 32.26 -41.21
CA GLU A 33 -26.66 31.33 -40.67
C GLU A 33 -26.78 30.05 -41.52
N GLU A 34 -26.69 30.15 -42.85
CA GLU A 34 -26.75 28.97 -43.71
C GLU A 34 -25.52 28.05 -43.53
N LEU A 35 -24.31 28.64 -43.45
CA LEU A 35 -23.10 27.88 -43.17
C LEU A 35 -23.11 27.30 -41.76
N LYS A 36 -23.73 27.98 -40.78
CA LYS A 36 -23.95 27.45 -39.44
C LYS A 36 -24.87 26.24 -39.43
N ASN A 37 -25.93 26.22 -40.25
CA ASN A 37 -26.79 25.05 -40.44
C ASN A 37 -26.01 23.87 -41.03
N ALA A 38 -25.08 24.11 -41.97
CA ALA A 38 -24.22 23.05 -42.50
C ALA A 38 -23.35 22.39 -41.41
N TYR A 39 -23.02 23.09 -40.31
CA TYR A 39 -22.30 22.47 -39.17
C TYR A 39 -23.18 21.47 -38.42
N GLU A 40 -24.51 21.60 -38.45
CA GLU A 40 -25.40 20.60 -37.85
C GLU A 40 -25.32 19.27 -38.63
N VAL A 41 -25.33 19.35 -39.96
CA VAL A 41 -25.15 18.16 -40.83
C VAL A 41 -23.77 17.54 -40.66
N THR A 42 -22.73 18.38 -40.53
CA THR A 42 -21.34 17.93 -40.31
C THR A 42 -21.17 17.26 -38.94
N GLU A 43 -21.86 17.75 -37.91
CA GLU A 43 -21.86 17.13 -36.58
C GLU A 43 -22.58 15.78 -36.59
N SER A 44 -23.74 15.67 -37.24
CA SER A 44 -24.44 14.38 -37.40
C SER A 44 -23.59 13.37 -38.16
N TRP A 45 -22.96 13.79 -39.27
CA TRP A 45 -22.03 12.96 -40.03
C TRP A 45 -20.88 12.45 -39.15
N ALA A 46 -20.23 13.34 -38.39
CA ALA A 46 -19.12 12.96 -37.52
C ALA A 46 -19.54 12.02 -36.38
N ASN A 47 -20.71 12.24 -35.78
CA ASN A 47 -21.24 11.38 -34.73
C ASN A 47 -21.57 9.97 -35.25
N GLU A 48 -22.14 9.84 -36.46
CA GLU A 48 -22.41 8.53 -37.06
C GLU A 48 -21.13 7.79 -37.45
N VAL A 49 -20.12 8.48 -37.99
CA VAL A 49 -18.79 7.89 -38.26
C VAL A 49 -18.11 7.45 -36.96
N MET A 50 -18.14 8.31 -35.93
CA MET A 50 -17.61 7.98 -34.59
C MET A 50 -18.32 6.76 -34.01
N ALA A 51 -19.65 6.70 -34.05
CA ALA A 51 -20.40 5.57 -33.50
C ALA A 51 -20.03 4.23 -34.17
N LYS A 52 -19.69 4.25 -35.47
CA LYS A 52 -19.29 3.04 -36.21
C LYS A 52 -17.83 2.62 -36.00
N LEU A 53 -16.90 3.57 -35.88
CA LEU A 53 -15.46 3.28 -35.83
C LEU A 53 -14.83 3.44 -34.44
N PHE A 54 -15.35 4.35 -33.64
CA PHE A 54 -14.75 4.83 -32.40
C PHE A 54 -15.83 4.91 -31.30
N PRO A 55 -16.32 3.77 -30.78
CA PRO A 55 -17.45 3.74 -29.85
C PRO A 55 -17.19 4.48 -28.53
N LEU A 56 -15.92 4.75 -28.19
CA LEU A 56 -15.48 5.50 -27.02
C LEU A 56 -14.99 6.92 -27.37
N GLY A 57 -15.15 7.30 -28.64
CA GLY A 57 -14.67 8.55 -29.17
C GLY A 57 -15.50 9.75 -28.73
N VAL A 58 -14.97 10.94 -29.02
CA VAL A 58 -15.66 12.20 -28.77
C VAL A 58 -15.58 13.08 -30.02
N VAL A 59 -16.74 13.57 -30.46
CA VAL A 59 -16.82 14.58 -31.50
C VAL A 59 -16.69 15.98 -30.90
N LYS A 60 -15.81 16.80 -31.47
CA LYS A 60 -15.72 18.24 -31.17
C LYS A 60 -15.91 19.03 -32.45
N ILE A 61 -16.87 19.95 -32.41
CA ILE A 61 -17.18 20.83 -33.54
C ILE A 61 -17.31 22.27 -33.06
N ARG A 62 -16.79 23.21 -33.84
CA ARG A 62 -16.98 24.64 -33.61
C ARG A 62 -17.95 25.18 -34.65
N LYS A 63 -19.22 25.34 -34.29
CA LYS A 63 -20.30 25.83 -35.16
C LYS A 63 -20.20 27.35 -35.43
N ARG A 64 -19.03 27.81 -35.89
CA ARG A 64 -18.73 29.20 -36.19
C ARG A 64 -18.07 29.26 -37.58
N PRO A 65 -18.78 29.73 -38.62
CA PRO A 65 -18.23 29.91 -39.97
C PRO A 65 -17.03 30.86 -40.11
N THR A 66 -16.60 31.51 -39.03
CA THR A 66 -15.48 32.47 -39.02
C THR A 66 -14.37 32.04 -38.06
N ASN A 67 -13.12 32.34 -38.42
CA ASN A 67 -11.96 32.13 -37.56
C ASN A 67 -11.87 33.16 -36.40
N GLN A 68 -10.79 33.10 -35.61
CA GLN A 68 -10.58 34.03 -34.48
C GLN A 68 -10.38 35.49 -34.93
N ALA A 69 -9.84 35.72 -36.14
CA ALA A 69 -9.71 37.05 -36.75
C ALA A 69 -11.02 37.57 -37.37
N ASN A 70 -12.13 36.84 -37.18
CA ASN A 70 -13.45 37.13 -37.72
C ASN A 70 -13.54 37.05 -39.26
N ASN A 71 -12.66 36.28 -39.91
CA ASN A 71 -12.73 36.00 -41.34
C ASN A 71 -13.47 34.69 -41.60
N PHE A 72 -14.30 34.62 -42.64
CA PHE A 72 -15.00 33.40 -43.06
C PHE A 72 -14.00 32.28 -43.39
N GLN A 73 -14.28 31.07 -42.90
CA GLN A 73 -13.49 29.88 -43.16
C GLN A 73 -13.84 29.29 -44.54
N ALA A 74 -12.86 28.65 -45.18
CA ALA A 74 -13.06 27.94 -46.44
C ALA A 74 -13.66 26.54 -46.25
N TYR A 75 -13.97 26.16 -45.02
CA TYR A 75 -14.34 24.80 -44.66
C TYR A 75 -15.34 24.77 -43.52
N ASN A 76 -15.98 23.62 -43.37
CA ASN A 76 -16.81 23.26 -42.24
C ASN A 76 -16.39 21.85 -41.81
N TRP A 77 -15.70 21.75 -40.67
CA TRP A 77 -15.14 20.50 -40.18
C TRP A 77 -15.63 20.17 -38.77
N ALA A 78 -15.81 18.87 -38.54
CA ALA A 78 -15.93 18.26 -37.24
C ALA A 78 -14.71 17.37 -36.98
N ARG A 79 -14.29 17.33 -35.71
CA ARG A 79 -13.15 16.52 -35.26
C ARG A 79 -13.67 15.32 -34.50
N ILE A 80 -13.17 14.15 -34.81
CA ILE A 80 -13.47 12.89 -34.14
C ILE A 80 -12.17 12.45 -33.43
N TYR A 81 -12.21 12.47 -32.10
CA TYR A 81 -11.16 11.93 -31.26
C TYR A 81 -11.49 10.46 -30.98
N PRO A 82 -10.62 9.48 -31.32
CA PRO A 82 -10.93 8.06 -31.17
C PRO A 82 -11.27 7.60 -29.73
N ALA A 83 -10.77 8.32 -28.73
CA ALA A 83 -11.05 8.09 -27.32
C ALA A 83 -11.05 9.43 -26.53
N ALA A 84 -11.65 9.43 -25.33
CA ALA A 84 -11.73 10.61 -24.47
C ALA A 84 -10.36 11.17 -24.03
N ASP A 85 -9.36 10.31 -23.94
CA ASP A 85 -7.95 10.58 -23.59
C ASP A 85 -7.04 10.80 -24.81
N SER A 86 -7.59 10.82 -26.02
CA SER A 86 -6.82 11.16 -27.22
C SER A 86 -6.18 12.55 -27.09
N PRO A 87 -4.91 12.73 -27.50
CA PRO A 87 -4.23 14.02 -27.39
C PRO A 87 -5.00 15.08 -28.17
N LYS A 88 -5.03 16.30 -27.63
CA LYS A 88 -5.85 17.38 -28.19
C LYS A 88 -5.34 17.85 -29.55
N GLU A 89 -4.07 17.58 -29.83
CA GLU A 89 -3.26 17.98 -30.97
C GLU A 89 -3.47 17.12 -32.22
N LEU A 90 -4.15 15.97 -32.15
CA LEU A 90 -4.42 15.10 -33.30
C LEU A 90 -5.88 14.63 -33.29
N ALA A 91 -6.53 14.58 -34.45
CA ALA A 91 -7.89 14.05 -34.58
C ALA A 91 -8.15 13.53 -35.99
N TYR A 92 -9.12 12.63 -36.14
CA TYR A 92 -9.79 12.49 -37.44
C TYR A 92 -10.63 13.73 -37.69
N THR A 93 -10.68 14.18 -38.94
CA THR A 93 -11.45 15.34 -39.36
C THR A 93 -12.34 14.94 -40.52
N VAL A 94 -13.64 15.22 -40.39
CA VAL A 94 -14.63 15.05 -41.47
C VAL A 94 -15.31 16.38 -41.74
N GLY A 95 -15.64 16.65 -42.99
CA GLY A 95 -16.38 17.85 -43.34
C GLY A 95 -16.31 18.24 -44.81
N ILE A 96 -16.73 19.45 -45.10
CA ILE A 96 -16.71 20.01 -46.46
C ILE A 96 -15.70 21.15 -46.58
N GLU A 97 -15.03 21.21 -47.71
CA GLU A 97 -14.06 22.24 -48.10
C GLU A 97 -14.49 22.90 -49.40
N ALA A 98 -14.24 24.20 -49.52
CA ALA A 98 -14.66 25.00 -50.67
C ALA A 98 -14.08 24.49 -52.00
N ASP A 99 -12.81 24.09 -51.99
CA ASP A 99 -12.06 23.71 -53.18
C ASP A 99 -12.06 22.18 -53.40
N ASP A 100 -12.07 21.39 -52.32
CA ASP A 100 -11.85 19.94 -52.38
C ASP A 100 -13.13 19.10 -52.25
N GLY A 101 -14.26 19.67 -51.82
CA GLY A 101 -15.50 18.91 -51.65
C GLY A 101 -15.60 18.25 -50.28
N PHE A 102 -15.92 16.96 -50.22
CA PHE A 102 -16.07 16.23 -48.95
C PHE A 102 -14.74 15.59 -48.56
N VAL A 103 -14.28 15.84 -47.35
CA VAL A 103 -12.94 15.46 -46.90
C VAL A 103 -13.02 14.62 -45.63
N VAL A 104 -12.21 13.56 -45.59
CA VAL A 104 -11.92 12.75 -44.40
C VAL A 104 -10.41 12.64 -44.26
N LYS A 105 -9.85 13.00 -43.11
CA LYS A 105 -8.39 12.97 -42.90
C LYS A 105 -7.99 12.78 -41.45
N ILE A 106 -6.75 12.35 -41.20
CA ILE A 106 -6.09 12.54 -39.90
C ILE A 106 -5.37 13.89 -39.95
N ASP A 107 -5.63 14.79 -39.00
CA ASP A 107 -5.06 16.15 -39.01
C ASP A 107 -4.65 16.62 -37.61
N THR A 108 -3.65 17.50 -37.57
CA THR A 108 -3.23 18.14 -36.32
C THR A 108 -4.12 19.33 -35.97
N VAL A 109 -4.35 19.55 -34.69
CA VAL A 109 -5.30 20.52 -34.18
C VAL A 109 -4.59 21.61 -33.38
N GLY A 110 -4.79 22.87 -33.77
CA GLY A 110 -4.37 24.03 -32.95
C GLY A 110 -2.86 24.31 -32.95
N LEU A 111 -2.08 23.61 -33.78
CA LEU A 111 -0.66 23.87 -33.98
C LEU A 111 -0.45 24.93 -35.06
N SER A 112 0.52 25.83 -34.85
CA SER A 112 0.99 26.75 -35.88
C SER A 112 1.83 26.03 -36.94
N ASP A 113 1.90 26.58 -38.15
CA ASP A 113 2.71 26.02 -39.24
C ASP A 113 4.22 25.97 -38.91
N ASP A 114 4.67 26.80 -37.97
CA ASP A 114 6.06 26.83 -37.50
C ASP A 114 6.39 25.74 -36.45
N ALA A 115 5.40 25.04 -35.91
CA ALA A 115 5.61 23.99 -34.91
C ALA A 115 6.35 22.78 -35.52
N SER A 116 7.34 22.22 -34.81
CA SER A 116 8.06 21.01 -35.25
C SER A 116 7.11 19.85 -35.53
N VAL A 117 6.17 19.61 -34.64
CA VAL A 117 5.14 18.56 -34.76
C VAL A 117 4.29 18.74 -36.04
N ARG A 118 3.98 19.99 -36.42
CA ARG A 118 3.22 20.27 -37.65
C ARG A 118 4.05 19.96 -38.90
N ARG A 119 5.35 20.25 -38.89
CA ARG A 119 6.28 19.90 -39.99
C ARG A 119 6.40 18.38 -40.15
N ASP A 120 6.55 17.66 -39.05
CA ASP A 120 6.63 16.19 -39.05
C ASP A 120 5.31 15.58 -39.55
N TYR A 121 4.17 16.14 -39.14
CA TYR A 121 2.86 15.75 -39.67
C TYR A 121 2.75 15.98 -41.18
N LEU A 122 3.18 17.13 -41.70
CA LEU A 122 3.10 17.42 -43.13
C LEU A 122 3.96 16.44 -43.95
N ALA A 123 5.12 16.02 -43.42
CA ALA A 123 5.94 14.98 -44.03
C ALA A 123 5.24 13.61 -44.04
N LEU A 124 4.53 13.25 -42.96
CA LEU A 124 3.75 12.01 -42.89
C LEU A 124 2.49 12.04 -43.77
N ARG A 125 1.80 13.17 -43.83
CA ARG A 125 0.62 13.37 -44.69
C ARG A 125 0.98 13.32 -46.16
N GLY A 126 2.16 13.82 -46.53
CA GLY A 126 2.54 13.99 -47.93
C GLY A 126 1.61 14.95 -48.68
N ASP A 127 1.43 14.66 -49.97
CA ASP A 127 0.57 15.42 -50.87
C ASP A 127 -0.89 15.43 -50.40
N TYR A 128 -1.57 16.55 -50.62
CA TYR A 128 -2.96 16.72 -50.21
C TYR A 128 -3.89 16.15 -51.29
N GLY A 129 -4.46 14.97 -51.04
CA GLY A 129 -5.36 14.28 -51.98
C GLY A 129 -5.48 12.79 -51.70
N ASN A 130 -6.20 12.06 -52.56
CA ASN A 130 -6.43 10.60 -52.42
C ASN A 130 -5.17 9.72 -52.55
N ALA A 131 -4.03 10.30 -52.92
CA ALA A 131 -2.73 9.64 -52.89
C ALA A 131 -2.05 9.73 -51.50
N SER A 132 -2.59 10.55 -50.59
CA SER A 132 -2.09 10.67 -49.23
C SER A 132 -2.33 9.38 -48.45
N PRO A 133 -1.41 8.98 -47.56
CA PRO A 133 -1.64 7.89 -46.63
C PRO A 133 -2.79 8.14 -45.64
N ILE A 134 -3.21 9.40 -45.43
CA ILE A 134 -4.13 9.79 -44.35
C ILE A 134 -5.19 10.84 -44.76
N VAL A 135 -5.39 11.06 -46.06
CA VAL A 135 -6.40 12.00 -46.60
C VAL A 135 -7.22 11.31 -47.69
N ALA A 136 -8.53 11.43 -47.60
CA ALA A 136 -9.48 11.02 -48.63
C ALA A 136 -10.42 12.17 -48.98
N ILE A 137 -10.69 12.33 -50.28
CA ILE A 137 -11.47 13.41 -50.86
C ILE A 137 -12.52 12.80 -51.80
N LEU A 138 -13.78 13.17 -51.58
CA LEU A 138 -14.91 12.87 -52.45
C LEU A 138 -15.38 14.15 -53.15
N PRO A 139 -15.37 14.19 -54.50
CA PRO A 139 -15.79 15.36 -55.25
C PRO A 139 -17.21 15.83 -54.93
N VAL A 140 -17.46 17.15 -55.02
CA VAL A 140 -18.75 17.78 -54.69
C VAL A 140 -19.93 17.13 -55.43
N SER A 141 -19.77 16.83 -56.72
CA SER A 141 -20.81 16.22 -57.54
C SER A 141 -21.21 14.82 -57.07
N GLU A 142 -20.24 14.06 -56.55
CA GLU A 142 -20.50 12.70 -56.06
C GLU A 142 -21.04 12.72 -54.63
N GLY A 143 -20.50 13.58 -53.77
CA GLY A 143 -20.96 13.68 -52.38
C GLY A 143 -22.37 14.28 -52.26
N LEU A 144 -22.74 15.26 -53.08
CA LEU A 144 -24.12 15.79 -53.12
C LEU A 144 -25.14 14.75 -53.63
N GLY A 145 -24.69 13.71 -54.33
CA GLY A 145 -25.53 12.60 -54.79
C GLY A 145 -25.73 11.50 -53.74
N LYS A 146 -25.06 11.57 -52.58
CA LYS A 146 -25.17 10.60 -51.50
C LYS A 146 -26.16 11.05 -50.43
N SER A 147 -26.82 10.10 -49.80
CA SER A 147 -27.46 10.30 -48.50
C SER A 147 -26.41 10.43 -47.38
N LEU A 148 -26.84 10.88 -46.20
CA LEU A 148 -25.97 10.92 -45.01
C LEU A 148 -25.39 9.53 -44.67
N ALA A 149 -26.22 8.49 -44.72
CA ALA A 149 -25.79 7.12 -44.44
C ALA A 149 -24.73 6.61 -45.44
N GLU A 150 -24.87 6.93 -46.73
CA GLU A 150 -23.89 6.58 -47.77
C GLU A 150 -22.59 7.38 -47.63
N LEU A 151 -22.67 8.65 -47.20
CA LEU A 151 -21.50 9.45 -46.90
C LEU A 151 -20.75 8.92 -45.67
N VAL A 152 -21.48 8.47 -44.64
CA VAL A 152 -20.92 7.79 -43.47
C VAL A 152 -20.19 6.52 -43.90
N GLU A 153 -20.80 5.65 -44.72
CA GLU A 153 -20.12 4.44 -45.18
C GLU A 153 -18.88 4.71 -46.02
N TRP A 154 -18.96 5.69 -46.92
CA TRP A 154 -17.78 6.14 -47.67
C TRP A 154 -16.66 6.59 -46.73
N SER A 155 -17.00 7.33 -45.68
CA SER A 155 -16.02 7.81 -44.68
C SER A 155 -15.40 6.68 -43.88
N VAL A 156 -16.22 5.70 -43.47
CA VAL A 156 -15.76 4.50 -42.75
C VAL A 156 -14.78 3.70 -43.61
N THR A 157 -15.15 3.49 -44.88
CA THR A 157 -14.30 2.80 -45.85
C THR A 157 -13.01 3.57 -46.11
N ALA A 158 -13.08 4.89 -46.26
CA ALA A 158 -11.92 5.74 -46.47
C ALA A 158 -10.92 5.68 -45.30
N ILE A 159 -11.41 5.76 -44.06
CA ILE A 159 -10.57 5.68 -42.85
C ILE A 159 -9.89 4.30 -42.76
N ARG A 160 -10.60 3.22 -43.06
CA ARG A 160 -10.05 1.86 -43.06
C ARG A 160 -8.96 1.66 -44.13
N ASN A 161 -9.03 2.41 -45.23
CA ASN A 161 -8.09 2.31 -46.34
C ASN A 161 -6.87 3.25 -46.22
N PHE A 162 -6.78 4.05 -45.15
CA PHE A 162 -5.56 4.82 -44.87
C PHE A 162 -4.38 3.88 -44.67
N SER A 163 -3.26 4.14 -45.36
CA SER A 163 -2.07 3.30 -45.28
C SER A 163 -1.23 3.56 -44.03
N ILE A 164 -1.54 4.62 -43.27
CA ILE A 164 -0.98 4.90 -41.95
C ILE A 164 -2.14 5.19 -41.00
N HIS A 165 -2.20 4.49 -39.88
CA HIS A 165 -3.30 4.61 -38.91
C HIS A 165 -3.01 5.63 -37.81
N TYR A 166 -4.05 6.08 -37.13
CA TYR A 166 -3.99 7.13 -36.10
C TYR A 166 -2.92 6.91 -35.02
N ASP A 167 -2.79 5.69 -34.48
CA ASP A 167 -1.80 5.36 -33.44
C ASP A 167 -0.36 5.40 -33.96
N GLU A 168 -0.17 5.06 -35.24
CA GLU A 168 1.13 5.17 -35.88
C GLU A 168 1.49 6.64 -36.10
N VAL A 169 0.53 7.48 -36.52
CA VAL A 169 0.73 8.93 -36.61
C VAL A 169 1.07 9.50 -35.22
N LEU A 170 0.36 9.11 -34.17
CA LEU A 170 0.68 9.52 -32.78
C LEU A 170 2.11 9.16 -32.37
N SER A 171 2.53 7.93 -32.68
CA SER A 171 3.85 7.43 -32.32
C SER A 171 4.95 8.15 -33.09
N ARG A 172 4.77 8.36 -34.40
CA ARG A 172 5.75 9.07 -35.26
C ARG A 172 5.84 10.56 -34.93
N LEU A 173 4.76 11.17 -34.46
CA LEU A 173 4.74 12.57 -34.00
C LEU A 173 5.18 12.76 -32.54
N ASN A 174 5.51 11.67 -31.83
CA ASN A 174 5.84 11.67 -30.40
C ASN A 174 4.77 12.37 -29.54
N LEU A 175 3.50 12.23 -29.94
CA LEU A 175 2.34 12.80 -29.25
C LEU A 175 1.71 11.82 -28.26
N LYS A 176 2.24 10.60 -28.16
CA LYS A 176 1.82 9.60 -27.18
C LYS A 176 2.47 9.94 -25.84
N GLU A 177 1.72 10.57 -24.93
CA GLU A 177 2.15 10.67 -23.53
C GLU A 177 2.44 9.25 -23.02
N GLN A 178 3.65 9.01 -22.49
CA GLN A 178 3.92 7.76 -21.81
C GLN A 178 3.11 7.77 -20.51
N LEU A 179 2.00 7.03 -20.49
CA LEU A 179 1.18 6.86 -19.30
C LEU A 179 2.08 6.47 -18.12
N THR A 180 2.05 7.28 -17.07
CA THR A 180 2.77 6.96 -15.83
C THR A 180 2.17 5.69 -15.21
N ASP A 181 2.89 5.05 -14.30
CA ASP A 181 2.36 3.87 -13.59
C ASP A 181 1.04 4.19 -12.88
N GLU A 182 0.88 5.39 -12.32
CA GLU A 182 -0.39 5.79 -11.69
C GLU A 182 -1.50 6.05 -12.71
N ASP A 183 -1.20 6.55 -13.91
CA ASP A 183 -2.23 6.72 -14.95
C ASP A 183 -2.71 5.36 -15.48
N ILE A 184 -1.80 4.40 -15.64
CA ILE A 184 -2.16 3.02 -15.96
C ILE A 184 -3.06 2.43 -14.89
N LEU A 185 -2.71 2.59 -13.60
CA LEU A 185 -3.48 1.99 -12.52
C LEU A 185 -4.88 2.60 -12.38
N LYS A 186 -5.09 3.88 -12.72
CA LYS A 186 -6.42 4.52 -12.72
C LYS A 186 -7.40 3.82 -13.66
N HIS A 187 -6.93 3.28 -14.79
CA HIS A 187 -7.78 2.52 -15.71
C HIS A 187 -8.36 1.23 -15.09
N PHE A 188 -7.74 0.72 -14.02
CA PHE A 188 -8.20 -0.46 -13.31
C PHE A 188 -9.07 -0.11 -12.08
N ASP A 189 -9.21 1.18 -11.75
CA ASP A 189 -9.97 1.67 -10.59
C ASP A 189 -11.49 1.66 -10.79
N SER A 190 -11.97 1.35 -12.00
CA SER A 190 -13.41 1.18 -12.28
C SER A 190 -14.07 0.19 -11.32
N LYS A 191 -13.30 -0.77 -10.79
CA LYS A 191 -13.71 -1.70 -9.75
C LYS A 191 -13.17 -1.29 -8.38
N LEU A 192 -14.07 -0.91 -7.47
CA LEU A 192 -13.73 -0.48 -6.11
C LEU A 192 -12.89 -1.52 -5.35
N ALA A 193 -13.21 -2.81 -5.50
CA ALA A 193 -12.44 -3.90 -4.88
C ALA A 193 -10.98 -3.92 -5.36
N PHE A 194 -10.75 -3.72 -6.67
CA PHE A 194 -9.40 -3.66 -7.24
C PHE A 194 -8.66 -2.39 -6.77
N LYS A 195 -9.33 -1.23 -6.74
CA LYS A 195 -8.78 0.03 -6.24
C LYS A 195 -8.29 -0.10 -4.79
N THR A 196 -9.14 -0.63 -3.91
CA THR A 196 -8.80 -0.89 -2.50
C THR A 196 -7.66 -1.88 -2.38
N PHE A 197 -7.67 -2.94 -3.20
CA PHE A 197 -6.62 -3.94 -3.23
C PHE A 197 -5.26 -3.35 -3.64
N ARG A 198 -5.18 -2.63 -4.77
CA ARG A 198 -3.92 -2.06 -5.26
C ARG A 198 -3.30 -1.01 -4.34
N ALA A 199 -4.10 -0.41 -3.45
CA ALA A 199 -3.61 0.54 -2.44
C ALA A 199 -2.62 -0.12 -1.46
N SER A 200 -2.68 -1.45 -1.29
CA SER A 200 -1.76 -2.22 -0.43
C SER A 200 -0.47 -2.65 -1.14
N TRP A 201 -0.29 -2.36 -2.43
CA TRP A 201 0.86 -2.83 -3.21
C TRP A 201 2.14 -2.04 -2.88
N SER A 202 3.26 -2.76 -2.72
CA SER A 202 4.60 -2.15 -2.70
C SER A 202 4.95 -1.51 -4.04
N SER A 203 5.91 -0.58 -4.06
CA SER A 203 6.34 0.11 -5.28
C SER A 203 6.87 -0.87 -6.35
N GLN A 204 7.71 -1.84 -5.94
CA GLN A 204 8.22 -2.89 -6.84
C GLN A 204 7.09 -3.70 -7.46
N ASN A 205 6.09 -4.03 -6.65
CA ASN A 205 4.89 -4.65 -7.14
C ASN A 205 4.25 -3.71 -8.18
N LYS A 206 3.85 -2.49 -7.83
CA LYS A 206 3.16 -1.58 -8.79
C LYS A 206 3.88 -1.50 -10.14
N GLU A 207 5.20 -1.33 -10.11
CA GLU A 207 6.06 -1.30 -11.30
C GLU A 207 5.95 -2.57 -12.15
N MET A 208 6.14 -3.75 -11.55
CA MET A 208 6.05 -5.03 -12.28
C MET A 208 4.69 -5.26 -12.94
N PHE A 209 3.61 -4.87 -12.26
CA PHE A 209 2.26 -4.98 -12.83
C PHE A 209 2.09 -4.00 -13.99
N CYS A 210 2.47 -2.73 -13.81
CA CYS A 210 2.36 -1.71 -14.86
C CYS A 210 3.21 -2.07 -16.09
N ARG A 211 4.40 -2.66 -15.89
CA ARG A 211 5.23 -3.18 -16.99
C ARG A 211 4.50 -4.25 -17.79
N LEU A 212 3.97 -5.28 -17.14
CA LEU A 212 3.19 -6.33 -17.82
C LEU A 212 1.98 -5.74 -18.56
N VAL A 213 1.26 -4.81 -17.92
CA VAL A 213 0.10 -4.14 -18.50
C VAL A 213 0.46 -3.38 -19.77
N ARG A 214 1.54 -2.57 -19.75
CA ARG A 214 2.04 -1.85 -20.92
C ARG A 214 2.34 -2.80 -22.06
N VAL A 215 3.02 -3.90 -21.77
CA VAL A 215 3.50 -4.86 -22.78
C VAL A 215 2.33 -5.55 -23.46
N ALA A 216 1.36 -6.03 -22.68
CA ALA A 216 0.14 -6.61 -23.23
C ALA A 216 -0.64 -5.60 -24.08
N HIS A 217 -0.78 -4.36 -23.60
CA HIS A 217 -1.50 -3.31 -24.30
C HIS A 217 -0.80 -2.88 -25.61
N VAL A 218 0.54 -2.80 -25.61
CA VAL A 218 1.35 -2.53 -26.82
C VAL A 218 1.24 -3.66 -27.83
N ALA A 219 1.11 -4.90 -27.38
CA ALA A 219 0.81 -6.05 -28.23
C ALA A 219 -0.66 -6.06 -28.74
N GLY A 220 -1.43 -5.00 -28.45
CA GLY A 220 -2.82 -4.84 -28.86
C GLY A 220 -3.83 -5.52 -27.93
N LEU A 221 -3.41 -6.16 -26.84
CA LEU A 221 -4.33 -6.89 -25.98
C LEU A 221 -5.18 -5.95 -25.12
N ASP A 222 -6.43 -6.34 -24.95
CA ASP A 222 -7.41 -5.74 -24.06
C ASP A 222 -7.21 -6.20 -22.62
N TRP A 223 -7.54 -5.35 -21.65
CA TRP A 223 -7.62 -5.66 -20.23
C TRP A 223 -9.05 -5.47 -19.72
N TRP A 224 -9.56 -6.39 -18.90
CA TRP A 224 -10.90 -6.25 -18.30
C TRP A 224 -11.03 -6.97 -16.95
N HIS A 225 -11.97 -6.50 -16.13
CA HIS A 225 -12.29 -7.13 -14.85
C HIS A 225 -13.22 -8.32 -15.04
N MET A 226 -13.13 -9.27 -14.11
CA MET A 226 -14.15 -10.30 -13.93
C MET A 226 -15.35 -9.74 -13.18
N GLY A 227 -16.56 -10.27 -13.38
CA GLY A 227 -17.77 -9.83 -12.66
C GLY A 227 -17.70 -10.02 -11.14
N LYS A 228 -16.90 -10.96 -10.64
CA LYS A 228 -16.60 -11.17 -9.20
C LYS A 228 -15.09 -11.16 -8.94
N GLY A 229 -14.69 -10.85 -7.70
CA GLY A 229 -13.29 -10.85 -7.27
C GLY A 229 -12.47 -9.64 -7.70
N ILE A 230 -11.16 -9.70 -7.46
CA ILE A 230 -10.15 -8.69 -7.83
C ILE A 230 -9.32 -9.08 -9.07
N GLN A 231 -9.76 -10.12 -9.78
CA GLN A 231 -9.03 -10.69 -10.91
C GLN A 231 -9.15 -9.79 -12.13
N VAL A 232 -8.07 -9.69 -12.88
CA VAL A 232 -8.03 -8.95 -14.15
C VAL A 232 -7.48 -9.85 -15.24
N ARG A 233 -8.20 -9.91 -16.36
CA ARG A 233 -7.84 -10.71 -17.54
C ARG A 233 -7.24 -9.82 -18.61
N PHE A 234 -6.44 -10.42 -19.49
CA PHE A 234 -6.00 -9.80 -20.71
C PHE A 234 -6.01 -10.75 -21.91
N GLY A 235 -6.31 -10.21 -23.09
CA GLY A 235 -6.61 -10.97 -24.30
C GLY A 235 -7.27 -10.09 -25.36
N ARG A 236 -8.34 -10.54 -26.04
CA ARG A 236 -9.20 -9.65 -26.85
C ARG A 236 -10.67 -9.82 -26.49
N LYS A 237 -11.40 -8.70 -26.46
CA LYS A 237 -12.83 -8.63 -26.12
C LYS A 237 -13.53 -7.49 -26.86
N ASN A 238 -14.63 -7.76 -27.57
CA ASN A 238 -15.38 -6.71 -28.26
C ASN A 238 -16.05 -5.74 -27.26
N PRO A 239 -16.03 -4.41 -27.49
CA PRO A 239 -16.74 -3.44 -26.65
C PRO A 239 -18.23 -3.79 -26.54
N GLY A 240 -18.77 -3.78 -25.31
CA GLY A 240 -20.16 -4.13 -25.04
C GLY A 240 -20.50 -5.63 -25.07
N SER A 241 -19.59 -6.50 -25.55
CA SER A 241 -19.75 -7.95 -25.47
C SER A 241 -19.57 -8.44 -24.04
N GLU A 242 -20.40 -9.41 -23.64
CA GLU A 242 -20.26 -10.10 -22.35
C GLU A 242 -19.09 -11.09 -22.35
N ARG A 243 -18.80 -11.71 -23.51
CA ARG A 243 -17.74 -12.72 -23.65
C ARG A 243 -16.51 -12.18 -24.40
N ALA A 244 -15.32 -12.60 -23.95
CA ALA A 244 -14.06 -12.35 -24.63
C ALA A 244 -13.92 -13.23 -25.89
N ILE A 245 -13.23 -12.71 -26.91
CA ILE A 245 -12.83 -13.46 -28.12
C ILE A 245 -11.79 -14.50 -27.75
N GLY A 246 -10.84 -14.11 -26.90
CA GLY A 246 -9.81 -15.00 -26.38
C GLY A 246 -9.13 -14.42 -25.16
N VAL A 247 -8.82 -15.27 -24.19
CA VAL A 247 -8.08 -14.90 -22.98
C VAL A 247 -6.67 -15.47 -23.07
N LEU A 248 -5.67 -14.60 -23.00
CA LEU A 248 -4.27 -15.01 -23.06
C LEU A 248 -3.73 -15.28 -21.66
N GLY A 249 -4.04 -14.40 -20.71
CA GLY A 249 -3.67 -14.59 -19.32
C GLY A 249 -4.58 -13.83 -18.37
N LEU A 250 -4.39 -14.12 -17.08
CA LEU A 250 -5.09 -13.45 -16.00
C LEU A 250 -4.15 -13.23 -14.82
N ILE A 251 -4.38 -12.13 -14.12
CA ILE A 251 -3.67 -11.74 -12.92
C ILE A 251 -4.63 -11.84 -11.74
N GLN A 252 -4.15 -12.50 -10.68
CA GLN A 252 -4.89 -12.77 -9.47
C GLN A 252 -4.01 -12.75 -8.22
N GLY A 253 -4.64 -12.75 -7.04
CA GLY A 253 -4.01 -12.85 -5.72
C GLY A 253 -3.80 -11.50 -5.01
N THR A 254 -4.13 -11.45 -3.72
CA THR A 254 -4.17 -10.22 -2.89
C THR A 254 -2.84 -9.84 -2.21
N ARG A 255 -1.84 -10.74 -2.17
CA ARG A 255 -0.56 -10.50 -1.47
C ARG A 255 0.66 -10.83 -2.30
N ALA A 256 0.65 -12.01 -2.92
CA ALA A 256 1.62 -12.42 -3.93
C ALA A 256 0.87 -12.53 -5.25
N ARG A 257 1.24 -11.69 -6.22
CA ARG A 257 0.55 -11.70 -7.51
C ARG A 257 0.91 -12.96 -8.23
N LYS A 258 -0.11 -13.67 -8.70
CA LYS A 258 0.04 -14.86 -9.49
C LYS A 258 -0.50 -14.58 -10.89
N ILE A 259 0.23 -15.03 -11.89
CA ILE A 259 -0.21 -15.02 -13.28
C ILE A 259 -0.57 -16.45 -13.67
N SER A 260 -1.74 -16.61 -14.28
CA SER A 260 -2.06 -17.82 -15.05
C SER A 260 -2.00 -17.43 -16.53
N TRP A 261 -1.24 -18.21 -17.29
CA TRP A 261 -1.00 -18.05 -18.71
C TRP A 261 -1.65 -19.23 -19.43
N LEU A 262 -2.74 -18.97 -20.15
CA LEU A 262 -3.69 -20.01 -20.54
C LEU A 262 -3.32 -20.72 -21.85
N ARG A 263 -2.37 -20.16 -22.61
CA ARG A 263 -1.97 -20.67 -23.93
C ARG A 263 -0.47 -20.65 -24.12
N GLU A 264 0.05 -21.57 -24.91
CA GLU A 264 1.46 -21.53 -25.30
C GLU A 264 1.64 -20.46 -26.38
N VAL A 265 2.55 -19.51 -26.16
CA VAL A 265 2.92 -18.48 -27.12
C VAL A 265 4.44 -18.36 -27.10
N GLY A 266 5.09 -18.58 -28.25
CA GLY A 266 6.55 -18.58 -28.38
C GLY A 266 7.24 -19.44 -27.31
N THR A 267 8.04 -18.81 -26.44
CA THR A 267 8.82 -19.50 -25.40
C THR A 267 8.12 -19.58 -24.04
N VAL A 268 6.91 -19.01 -23.90
CA VAL A 268 6.14 -19.00 -22.64
C VAL A 268 5.13 -20.15 -22.69
N PRO A 269 5.37 -21.26 -21.95
CA PRO A 269 4.41 -22.36 -21.88
C PRO A 269 3.16 -21.96 -21.12
N LYS A 270 2.12 -22.80 -21.19
CA LYS A 270 0.98 -22.69 -20.28
C LYS A 270 1.46 -22.77 -18.82
N MET A 271 0.96 -21.86 -18.00
CA MET A 271 1.33 -21.76 -16.59
C MET A 271 0.08 -21.48 -15.78
N ASP A 272 0.00 -22.05 -14.58
CA ASP A 272 -1.09 -21.78 -13.66
C ASP A 272 -0.55 -21.27 -12.34
N ARG A 273 -1.06 -20.10 -11.91
CA ARG A 273 -0.82 -19.48 -10.60
C ARG A 273 0.66 -19.28 -10.23
N VAL A 274 1.48 -18.93 -11.20
CA VAL A 274 2.91 -18.70 -10.95
C VAL A 274 3.12 -17.30 -10.37
N PRO A 275 3.94 -17.12 -9.31
CA PRO A 275 4.27 -15.79 -8.81
C PRO A 275 4.84 -14.88 -9.90
N LEU A 276 4.30 -13.68 -10.01
CA LEU A 276 4.83 -12.66 -10.89
C LEU A 276 6.23 -12.27 -10.37
N SER A 277 7.23 -12.37 -11.23
CA SER A 277 8.63 -12.02 -10.95
C SER A 277 9.18 -11.21 -12.12
N ASP A 278 10.20 -10.39 -11.87
CA ASP A 278 10.85 -9.59 -12.93
C ASP A 278 11.36 -10.45 -14.09
N ALA A 279 11.92 -11.63 -13.78
CA ALA A 279 12.39 -12.58 -14.80
C ALA A 279 11.25 -13.11 -15.69
N LEU A 280 10.08 -13.36 -15.10
CA LEU A 280 8.90 -13.82 -15.84
C LEU A 280 8.33 -12.70 -16.72
N VAL A 281 8.25 -11.46 -16.19
CA VAL A 281 7.78 -10.29 -16.96
C VAL A 281 8.69 -10.04 -18.15
N ALA A 282 10.02 -10.08 -17.97
CA ALA A 282 10.98 -9.92 -19.06
C ALA A 282 10.86 -11.00 -20.16
N LYS A 283 10.52 -12.23 -19.76
CA LYS A 283 10.27 -13.33 -20.70
C LYS A 283 8.98 -13.12 -21.52
N ILE A 284 7.92 -12.63 -20.87
CA ILE A 284 6.64 -12.29 -21.52
C ILE A 284 6.85 -11.09 -22.48
N GLU A 285 7.58 -10.06 -22.03
CA GLU A 285 8.00 -8.90 -22.85
C GLU A 285 8.62 -9.33 -24.17
N THR A 286 9.63 -10.19 -24.10
CA THR A 286 10.36 -10.67 -25.29
C THR A 286 9.45 -11.49 -26.21
N THR A 287 8.57 -12.30 -25.64
CA THR A 287 7.69 -13.19 -26.39
C THR A 287 6.60 -12.43 -27.12
N LEU A 288 5.91 -11.49 -26.46
CA LEU A 288 4.85 -10.70 -27.08
C LEU A 288 5.37 -9.73 -28.15
N ALA A 289 6.64 -9.31 -28.04
CA ALA A 289 7.28 -8.50 -29.08
C ALA A 289 7.63 -9.31 -30.35
N ALA A 290 8.00 -10.59 -30.20
CA ALA A 290 8.43 -11.45 -31.30
C ALA A 290 7.26 -12.13 -32.03
N GLU A 291 6.19 -12.51 -31.32
CA GLU A 291 5.12 -13.38 -31.83
C GLU A 291 3.83 -12.62 -32.19
N ARG A 292 3.96 -11.36 -32.63
CA ARG A 292 2.79 -10.49 -32.89
C ARG A 292 1.86 -11.05 -33.98
N GLU A 293 2.42 -11.59 -35.06
CA GLU A 293 1.65 -12.19 -36.16
C GLU A 293 0.84 -13.42 -35.71
N LEU A 294 1.38 -14.24 -34.80
CA LEU A 294 0.66 -15.40 -34.24
C LEU A 294 -0.52 -15.01 -33.34
N LEU A 295 -0.44 -13.86 -32.67
CA LEU A 295 -1.55 -13.32 -31.87
C LEU A 295 -2.67 -12.80 -32.76
N ASP A 296 -2.33 -12.18 -33.89
CA ASP A 296 -3.29 -11.59 -34.83
C ASP A 296 -4.11 -12.67 -35.57
N GLU A 297 -3.55 -13.84 -35.85
CA GLU A 297 -4.30 -14.97 -36.44
C GLU A 297 -5.40 -15.53 -35.51
N TRP A 298 -5.16 -15.53 -34.19
CA TRP A 298 -6.08 -16.11 -33.22
C TRP A 298 -7.09 -15.09 -32.66
N LEU A 299 -6.71 -13.83 -32.54
CA LEU A 299 -7.48 -12.80 -31.86
C LEU A 299 -8.10 -11.79 -32.85
N VAL A 300 -8.68 -12.31 -33.94
CA VAL A 300 -9.29 -11.51 -35.00
C VAL A 300 -10.47 -10.71 -34.45
N LEU A 301 -10.40 -9.38 -34.60
CA LEU A 301 -11.47 -8.46 -34.26
C LEU A 301 -12.41 -8.25 -35.45
N GLU A 302 -13.68 -7.95 -35.17
CA GLU A 302 -14.62 -7.49 -36.21
C GLU A 302 -14.22 -6.12 -36.80
N THR A 303 -13.45 -5.34 -36.03
CA THR A 303 -12.87 -4.06 -36.45
C THR A 303 -11.52 -3.89 -35.78
N GLU A 304 -10.48 -3.67 -36.58
CA GLU A 304 -9.13 -3.43 -36.04
C GLU A 304 -9.11 -2.19 -35.14
N ARG A 305 -8.55 -2.36 -33.94
CA ARG A 305 -8.40 -1.31 -32.93
C ARG A 305 -7.25 -1.63 -31.96
N PRO A 306 -6.70 -0.61 -31.26
CA PRO A 306 -5.77 -0.82 -30.16
C PRO A 306 -6.42 -1.62 -29.02
N GLY A 307 -5.57 -2.14 -28.13
CA GLY A 307 -6.02 -2.75 -26.87
C GLY A 307 -6.80 -1.75 -26.03
N LEU A 308 -7.82 -2.22 -25.33
CA LEU A 308 -8.66 -1.40 -24.45
C LEU A 308 -8.33 -1.64 -22.98
N TRP A 309 -8.69 -0.65 -22.19
CA TRP A 309 -8.53 -0.64 -20.74
C TRP A 309 -9.75 -1.22 -20.01
N PRO A 310 -9.63 -1.62 -18.73
CA PRO A 310 -10.76 -2.19 -17.99
C PRO A 310 -11.94 -1.25 -17.79
N ASP A 311 -11.69 0.05 -17.66
CA ASP A 311 -12.72 1.10 -17.57
C ASP A 311 -13.45 1.36 -18.91
N GLN A 312 -12.97 0.77 -20.00
CA GLN A 312 -13.52 0.87 -21.35
C GLN A 312 -14.31 -0.38 -21.78
N LEU A 313 -14.27 -1.45 -20.99
CA LEU A 313 -14.88 -2.74 -21.30
C LEU A 313 -15.89 -3.16 -20.22
N ARG A 314 -16.88 -3.98 -20.60
CA ARG A 314 -17.77 -4.61 -19.62
C ARG A 314 -17.04 -5.74 -18.91
N ASP A 315 -17.39 -5.95 -17.64
CA ASP A 315 -16.95 -7.12 -16.88
C ASP A 315 -17.51 -8.43 -17.50
N ASP A 316 -16.83 -9.55 -17.28
CA ASP A 316 -17.37 -10.87 -17.65
C ASP A 316 -18.59 -11.22 -16.75
N PRO A 317 -19.69 -11.77 -17.30
CA PRO A 317 -20.85 -12.20 -16.50
C PRO A 317 -20.48 -13.38 -15.60
N VAL A 318 -21.19 -13.50 -14.48
CA VAL A 318 -21.02 -14.62 -13.54
C VAL A 318 -21.87 -15.80 -14.01
N GLU A 319 -21.27 -16.81 -14.64
CA GLU A 319 -22.01 -18.03 -15.01
C GLU A 319 -22.28 -18.90 -13.76
N PRO A 320 -23.51 -19.41 -13.54
CA PRO A 320 -23.79 -20.33 -12.45
C PRO A 320 -23.16 -21.70 -12.76
N GLY A 321 -22.08 -22.05 -12.05
CA GLY A 321 -21.44 -23.36 -12.15
C GLY A 321 -20.18 -23.42 -12.99
N GLU A 322 -19.66 -22.30 -13.52
CA GLU A 322 -18.23 -22.23 -13.82
C GLU A 322 -17.49 -22.31 -12.49
N ASP A 323 -16.81 -23.44 -12.29
CA ASP A 323 -15.78 -23.60 -11.28
C ASP A 323 -14.69 -22.58 -11.62
N LEU A 324 -14.85 -21.36 -11.09
CA LEU A 324 -13.80 -20.35 -11.01
C LEU A 324 -12.71 -21.01 -10.19
N GLY A 325 -11.86 -21.79 -10.87
CA GLY A 325 -10.87 -22.66 -10.26
C GLY A 325 -10.27 -21.90 -9.09
N ASP A 326 -10.46 -22.47 -7.90
CA ASP A 326 -10.26 -21.88 -6.59
C ASP A 326 -9.77 -20.42 -6.63
N GLU A 327 -10.64 -19.42 -6.57
CA GLU A 327 -10.27 -18.38 -5.61
C GLU A 327 -10.02 -19.17 -4.33
N ASP A 328 -8.75 -19.26 -3.89
CA ASP A 328 -8.43 -19.82 -2.58
C ASP A 328 -9.53 -19.26 -1.67
N PRO A 329 -10.31 -20.08 -0.92
CA PRO A 329 -11.43 -19.62 -0.08
C PRO A 329 -11.07 -18.51 0.94
N VAL A 330 -9.82 -18.07 0.88
CA VAL A 330 -9.12 -17.02 1.58
C VAL A 330 -9.26 -15.64 0.90
N ASP A 331 -9.67 -15.47 -0.37
CA ASP A 331 -9.46 -14.16 -1.05
C ASP A 331 -10.72 -13.35 -1.46
N SER A 332 -11.96 -13.87 -1.38
CA SER A 332 -13.17 -13.09 -1.75
C SER A 332 -14.15 -12.70 -0.62
N GLU A 333 -13.88 -13.08 0.63
CA GLU A 333 -14.60 -12.57 1.82
C GLU A 333 -13.76 -11.67 2.73
N ILE A 334 -12.51 -11.38 2.34
CA ILE A 334 -11.59 -10.72 3.26
C ILE A 334 -11.60 -9.19 3.06
N VAL A 335 -12.58 -8.53 3.69
CA VAL A 335 -12.20 -7.50 4.67
C VAL A 335 -11.22 -8.23 5.57
N LYS A 336 -9.92 -7.91 5.53
CA LYS A 336 -8.88 -8.60 6.35
C LYS A 336 -9.44 -8.80 7.74
N GLN A 337 -9.82 -10.05 8.03
CA GLN A 337 -10.23 -10.37 9.38
C GLN A 337 -9.04 -10.01 10.25
N PRO A 338 -9.26 -9.24 11.32
CA PRO A 338 -8.17 -8.79 12.17
C PRO A 338 -7.43 -10.02 12.69
N ILE A 339 -6.11 -10.00 12.57
CA ILE A 339 -5.30 -11.12 13.05
C ILE A 339 -4.94 -10.93 14.51
N ASN A 340 -5.09 -11.99 15.28
CA ASN A 340 -4.46 -12.13 16.58
C ASN A 340 -3.43 -13.24 16.48
N ARG A 341 -2.14 -12.91 16.54
CA ARG A 341 -1.08 -13.87 16.28
C ARG A 341 0.09 -13.72 17.23
N ILE A 342 0.59 -14.82 17.76
CA ILE A 342 1.79 -14.87 18.60
C ILE A 342 2.85 -15.70 17.89
N TYR A 343 3.99 -15.08 17.61
CA TYR A 343 5.18 -15.77 17.12
C TYR A 343 6.00 -16.28 18.29
N TYR A 344 6.17 -17.59 18.41
CA TYR A 344 6.83 -18.18 19.56
C TYR A 344 7.98 -19.11 19.18
N GLY A 345 8.92 -19.31 20.09
CA GLY A 345 9.98 -20.30 19.93
C GLY A 345 11.23 -19.99 20.75
N PRO A 346 12.30 -20.76 20.56
CA PRO A 346 13.57 -20.61 21.26
C PRO A 346 14.21 -19.23 21.06
N PRO A 347 15.15 -18.82 21.93
CA PRO A 347 15.81 -17.52 21.77
C PRO A 347 16.71 -17.47 20.54
N GLY A 348 16.77 -16.29 19.92
CA GLY A 348 17.62 -16.06 18.74
C GLY A 348 17.08 -16.63 17.43
N THR A 349 15.82 -17.07 17.34
CA THR A 349 15.23 -17.62 16.09
C THR A 349 14.76 -16.56 15.09
N GLY A 350 15.04 -15.29 15.33
CA GLY A 350 14.70 -14.20 14.41
C GLY A 350 13.29 -13.59 14.60
N LYS A 351 12.58 -13.93 15.68
CA LYS A 351 11.23 -13.39 15.98
C LYS A 351 11.16 -11.86 15.93
N THR A 352 12.09 -11.17 16.59
CA THR A 352 12.15 -9.70 16.58
C THR A 352 12.44 -9.13 15.18
N TYR A 353 13.25 -9.83 14.37
CA TYR A 353 13.50 -9.44 12.99
C TYR A 353 12.24 -9.58 12.13
N MET A 354 11.51 -10.68 12.29
CA MET A 354 10.23 -10.89 11.62
C MET A 354 9.19 -9.85 12.02
N LEU A 355 9.10 -9.50 13.32
CA LEU A 355 8.28 -8.37 13.76
C LEU A 355 8.67 -7.07 13.07
N SER A 356 9.97 -6.80 12.91
CA SER A 356 10.43 -5.60 12.20
C SER A 356 10.04 -5.60 10.74
N GLN A 357 9.98 -6.76 10.06
CA GLN A 357 9.49 -6.83 8.69
C GLN A 357 7.98 -6.62 8.62
N LEU A 358 7.22 -7.23 9.54
CA LEU A 358 5.77 -7.03 9.62
C LEU A 358 5.40 -5.56 9.90
N LYS A 359 6.15 -4.87 10.76
CA LYS A 359 5.92 -3.44 11.04
C LYS A 359 5.96 -2.58 9.78
N LYS A 360 6.79 -2.92 8.79
CA LYS A 360 6.87 -2.18 7.52
C LYS A 360 5.56 -2.22 6.74
N GLU A 361 4.72 -3.24 6.90
CA GLU A 361 3.38 -3.31 6.28
C GLU A 361 2.44 -2.23 6.82
N TYR A 362 2.73 -1.73 8.03
CA TYR A 362 1.98 -0.67 8.71
C TYR A 362 2.70 0.69 8.62
N GLU A 363 3.75 0.80 7.80
CA GLU A 363 4.46 2.04 7.51
C GLU A 363 4.13 2.51 6.09
N GLN A 364 3.67 3.75 5.93
CA GLN A 364 3.37 4.33 4.62
C GLN A 364 4.22 5.56 4.39
N ALA A 365 4.91 5.65 3.25
CA ALA A 365 5.73 6.82 2.95
C ALA A 365 4.88 8.10 2.84
N THR A 366 5.25 9.18 3.52
CA THR A 366 4.45 10.42 3.62
C THR A 366 4.24 11.08 2.26
N ASN A 367 5.14 10.87 1.30
CA ASN A 367 5.03 11.35 -0.08
C ASN A 367 3.84 10.74 -0.88
N SER A 368 3.11 9.79 -0.29
CA SER A 368 1.93 9.14 -0.89
C SER A 368 0.59 9.57 -0.28
N VAL A 369 0.60 10.44 0.73
CA VAL A 369 -0.61 10.90 1.43
C VAL A 369 -0.89 12.35 1.06
N SER A 370 -2.11 12.63 0.56
CA SER A 370 -2.50 14.00 0.24
C SER A 370 -2.48 14.85 1.51
N VAL A 371 -2.21 16.15 1.39
CA VAL A 371 -2.27 17.09 2.53
C VAL A 371 -3.62 17.02 3.24
N GLU A 372 -4.68 16.75 2.49
CA GLU A 372 -6.05 16.60 3.00
C GLU A 372 -6.22 15.32 3.84
N GLU A 373 -5.65 14.20 3.39
CA GLU A 373 -5.72 12.94 4.13
C GLU A 373 -4.86 12.96 5.40
N TRP A 374 -3.70 13.63 5.36
CA TRP A 374 -2.93 13.90 6.58
C TRP A 374 -3.70 14.77 7.56
N LYS A 375 -4.36 15.84 7.09
CA LYS A 375 -5.18 16.72 7.95
C LYS A 375 -6.31 15.94 8.61
N ASN A 376 -6.99 15.06 7.88
CA ASN A 376 -8.04 14.22 8.42
C ASN A 376 -7.51 13.25 9.49
N GLN A 377 -6.35 12.63 9.26
CA GLN A 377 -5.69 11.78 10.26
C GLN A 377 -5.24 12.58 11.49
N PHE A 378 -4.64 13.77 11.30
CA PHE A 378 -4.21 14.63 12.39
C PHE A 378 -5.38 15.07 13.27
N ILE A 379 -6.50 15.45 12.65
CA ILE A 379 -7.74 15.77 13.38
C ILE A 379 -8.22 14.53 14.15
N GLY A 380 -8.23 13.38 13.49
CA GLY A 380 -8.53 12.10 14.10
C GLY A 380 -7.68 11.81 15.34
N ASP A 381 -6.38 12.09 15.28
CA ASP A 381 -5.41 11.73 16.30
C ASP A 381 -5.29 12.77 17.43
N LYS A 382 -5.37 14.07 17.13
CA LYS A 382 -5.04 15.12 18.10
C LYS A 382 -6.22 15.96 18.54
N ILE A 383 -7.32 15.95 17.77
CA ILE A 383 -8.44 16.88 17.97
C ILE A 383 -9.68 16.16 18.51
N VAL A 384 -9.97 14.93 18.07
CA VAL A 384 -11.17 14.19 18.46
C VAL A 384 -11.36 14.04 19.99
N GLY A 385 -10.26 13.87 20.73
CA GLY A 385 -10.30 13.70 22.20
C GLY A 385 -10.66 14.97 22.98
N LEU A 386 -10.47 16.15 22.37
CA LEU A 386 -10.60 17.44 23.05
C LEU A 386 -12.00 17.65 23.66
N THR A 387 -12.05 18.22 24.86
CA THR A 387 -13.28 18.72 25.49
C THR A 387 -13.91 19.84 24.65
N TRP A 388 -15.16 20.17 24.93
CA TRP A 388 -15.90 21.15 24.14
C TRP A 388 -15.30 22.57 24.20
N TRP A 389 -14.71 22.96 25.33
CA TRP A 389 -14.04 24.26 25.43
C TRP A 389 -12.70 24.24 24.69
N GLU A 390 -11.92 23.15 24.78
CA GLU A 390 -10.65 23.01 24.07
C GLU A 390 -10.86 23.01 22.54
N ALA A 391 -11.89 22.32 22.06
CA ALA A 391 -12.27 22.33 20.65
C ALA A 391 -12.64 23.73 20.15
N ALA A 392 -13.38 24.50 20.96
CA ALA A 392 -13.74 25.88 20.65
C ALA A 392 -12.51 26.81 20.67
N ALA A 393 -11.61 26.65 21.65
CA ALA A 393 -10.37 27.41 21.74
C ALA A 393 -9.42 27.11 20.58
N ALA A 394 -9.22 25.83 20.24
CA ALA A 394 -8.41 25.41 19.09
C ALA A 394 -8.97 25.93 17.77
N ALA A 395 -10.30 25.88 17.59
CA ALA A 395 -10.96 26.44 16.40
C ALA A 395 -10.84 27.96 16.33
N LEU A 396 -11.06 28.68 17.45
CA LEU A 396 -10.86 30.13 17.50
C LEU A 396 -9.42 30.50 17.15
N TYR A 397 -8.43 29.81 17.73
CA TYR A 397 -7.02 30.07 17.47
C TYR A 397 -6.66 29.83 16.00
N HIS A 398 -7.09 28.70 15.43
CA HIS A 398 -6.90 28.40 14.01
C HIS A 398 -7.53 29.45 13.08
N MET A 399 -8.65 30.07 13.50
CA MET A 399 -9.35 31.12 12.76
C MET A 399 -8.82 32.54 13.05
N GLY A 400 -7.68 32.69 13.74
CA GLY A 400 -7.08 34.01 14.03
C GLY A 400 -7.60 34.68 15.30
N GLY A 401 -8.20 33.93 16.22
CA GLY A 401 -8.58 34.36 17.56
C GLY A 401 -9.98 34.99 17.70
N LYS A 402 -10.76 35.07 16.62
CA LYS A 402 -12.12 35.66 16.61
C LYS A 402 -13.06 34.91 15.65
N ALA A 403 -14.21 34.44 16.12
CA ALA A 403 -15.23 33.81 15.26
C ALA A 403 -16.65 33.85 15.87
N GLY A 404 -17.67 33.75 15.00
CA GLY A 404 -19.06 33.53 15.42
C GLY A 404 -19.35 32.04 15.69
N VAL A 405 -20.45 31.75 16.40
CA VAL A 405 -20.82 30.36 16.77
C VAL A 405 -21.05 29.47 15.54
N ASP A 406 -21.66 30.00 14.46
CA ASP A 406 -21.89 29.22 13.25
C ASP A 406 -20.59 28.86 12.52
N ALA A 407 -19.61 29.77 12.53
CA ALA A 407 -18.29 29.52 11.97
C ALA A 407 -17.52 28.47 12.78
N LEU A 408 -17.65 28.50 14.12
CA LEU A 408 -17.09 27.45 14.99
C LEU A 408 -17.75 26.10 14.75
N LEU A 409 -19.08 26.05 14.55
CA LEU A 409 -19.80 24.81 14.25
C LEU A 409 -19.41 24.21 12.89
N ASP A 410 -19.06 25.05 11.92
CA ASP A 410 -18.63 24.59 10.61
C ASP A 410 -17.15 24.13 10.57
N HIS A 411 -16.38 24.47 11.61
CA HIS A 411 -14.95 24.20 11.69
C HIS A 411 -14.63 22.69 11.77
N PRO A 412 -13.61 22.18 11.03
CA PRO A 412 -13.23 20.77 11.03
C PRO A 412 -13.00 20.19 12.43
N PHE A 413 -12.36 20.95 13.33
CA PHE A 413 -12.09 20.50 14.70
C PHE A 413 -13.35 20.27 15.52
N VAL A 414 -14.31 21.18 15.45
CA VAL A 414 -15.57 21.09 16.20
C VAL A 414 -16.45 19.99 15.61
N LYS A 415 -16.49 19.84 14.28
CA LYS A 415 -17.18 18.74 13.60
C LYS A 415 -16.63 17.38 14.01
N ALA A 416 -15.31 17.22 14.11
CA ALA A 416 -14.69 15.96 14.49
C ALA A 416 -14.98 15.57 15.95
N VAL A 417 -14.87 16.52 16.89
CA VAL A 417 -15.25 16.30 18.29
C VAL A 417 -16.73 15.98 18.42
N ALA A 418 -17.59 16.66 17.66
CA ALA A 418 -19.02 16.39 17.62
C ALA A 418 -19.34 14.98 17.10
N ALA A 419 -18.68 14.54 16.03
CA ALA A 419 -18.86 13.20 15.49
C ALA A 419 -18.47 12.10 16.50
N ALA A 420 -17.43 12.32 17.29
CA ALA A 420 -16.95 11.34 18.26
C ALA A 420 -17.76 11.29 19.57
N LYS A 421 -18.35 12.42 20.01
CA LYS A 421 -19.00 12.53 21.33
C LYS A 421 -20.53 12.44 21.30
N SER A 422 -21.17 12.36 20.14
CA SER A 422 -22.62 12.58 20.05
C SER A 422 -23.47 11.30 20.03
N ALA A 423 -24.04 10.99 21.20
CA ALA A 423 -25.34 10.32 21.32
C ALA A 423 -26.36 11.35 21.86
N ASN A 424 -27.19 11.94 20.99
CA ASN A 424 -28.40 12.73 21.32
C ASN A 424 -28.25 14.08 22.09
N LYS A 425 -27.38 15.01 21.66
CA LYS A 425 -27.48 16.44 22.06
C LYS A 425 -27.26 17.41 20.89
N THR A 426 -27.92 18.57 20.94
CA THR A 426 -27.73 19.67 20.00
C THR A 426 -26.35 20.31 20.20
N VAL A 427 -25.38 19.96 19.35
CA VAL A 427 -23.98 20.42 19.35
C VAL A 427 -23.84 21.94 19.52
N ARG A 428 -24.73 22.72 18.87
CA ARG A 428 -24.79 24.19 19.01
C ARG A 428 -24.92 24.63 20.47
N ASN A 429 -25.83 24.02 21.22
CA ASN A 429 -26.05 24.37 22.63
C ASN A 429 -24.83 24.03 23.47
N THR A 430 -24.15 22.92 23.18
CA THR A 430 -22.97 22.48 23.92
C THR A 430 -21.78 23.42 23.72
N ILE A 431 -21.50 23.83 22.46
CA ILE A 431 -20.47 24.84 22.16
C ILE A 431 -20.82 26.18 22.81
N TRP A 432 -22.08 26.61 22.70
CA TRP A 432 -22.54 27.86 23.29
C TRP A 432 -22.43 27.88 24.82
N SER A 433 -22.71 26.75 25.48
CA SER A 433 -22.51 26.57 26.92
C SER A 433 -21.03 26.56 27.29
N ALA A 434 -20.18 25.85 26.54
CA ALA A 434 -18.75 25.81 26.77
C ALA A 434 -18.12 27.21 26.71
N LEU A 435 -18.48 28.00 25.69
CA LEU A 435 -18.01 29.39 25.53
C LEU A 435 -18.40 30.29 26.71
N GLN A 436 -19.60 30.14 27.27
CA GLN A 436 -20.04 30.94 28.41
C GLN A 436 -19.50 30.49 29.75
N TYR A 437 -19.37 29.18 29.96
CA TYR A 437 -18.82 28.65 31.21
C TYR A 437 -17.35 29.00 31.33
N HIS A 438 -16.61 29.03 30.22
CA HIS A 438 -15.20 29.40 30.17
C HIS A 438 -14.98 30.87 29.78
N ALA A 439 -15.97 31.74 29.97
CA ALA A 439 -15.81 33.17 29.73
C ALA A 439 -15.07 33.88 30.89
N VAL A 440 -14.31 34.94 30.60
CA VAL A 440 -13.66 35.75 31.64
C VAL A 440 -14.67 36.44 32.56
N ASP A 441 -14.32 36.58 33.84
CA ASP A 441 -15.19 37.22 34.84
C ASP A 441 -15.41 38.71 34.59
N SER A 442 -14.45 39.35 33.90
CA SER A 442 -14.53 40.74 33.45
C SER A 442 -15.47 40.96 32.25
N SER A 443 -16.06 39.90 31.68
CA SER A 443 -16.93 40.01 30.50
C SER A 443 -18.16 40.88 30.77
N GLU A 444 -18.33 41.95 30.00
CA GLU A 444 -19.50 42.84 30.09
C GLU A 444 -20.76 42.24 29.44
N THR A 445 -20.58 41.25 28.54
CA THR A 445 -21.64 40.72 27.68
C THR A 445 -22.14 39.34 28.15
N VAL A 446 -21.29 38.54 28.80
CA VAL A 446 -21.65 37.19 29.27
C VAL A 446 -22.24 37.26 30.68
N LYS A 447 -23.57 37.28 30.77
CA LYS A 447 -24.33 37.40 32.04
C LYS A 447 -24.47 36.11 32.85
N MET A 448 -23.88 35.01 32.40
CA MET A 448 -23.97 33.72 33.10
C MET A 448 -23.21 33.82 34.44
N SER A 449 -23.77 33.32 35.54
CA SER A 449 -23.10 33.38 36.85
C SER A 449 -22.19 32.19 37.14
N LYS A 450 -22.47 31.05 36.49
CA LYS A 450 -21.65 29.84 36.60
C LYS A 450 -20.46 29.93 35.65
N ARG A 451 -19.25 29.90 36.20
CA ARG A 451 -17.97 29.94 35.50
C ARG A 451 -17.14 28.70 35.82
N MET A 452 -16.30 28.30 34.88
CA MET A 452 -15.40 27.15 34.95
C MET A 452 -14.03 27.57 34.47
N ALA A 453 -12.99 27.16 35.20
CA ALA A 453 -11.62 27.31 34.75
C ALA A 453 -11.32 26.29 33.63
N PRO A 454 -10.48 26.63 32.64
CA PRO A 454 -9.84 27.94 32.48
C PRO A 454 -10.78 28.96 31.81
N ALA A 455 -10.70 30.22 32.24
CA ALA A 455 -11.52 31.31 31.69
C ALA A 455 -10.79 31.96 30.50
N VAL A 456 -11.10 31.48 29.29
CA VAL A 456 -10.32 31.76 28.07
C VAL A 456 -11.11 32.45 26.97
N PHE A 457 -12.38 32.76 27.19
CA PHE A 457 -13.25 33.36 26.18
C PHE A 457 -13.82 34.71 26.62
N ASP A 458 -14.15 35.54 25.65
CA ASP A 458 -15.07 36.66 25.84
C ASP A 458 -15.97 36.82 24.62
N LYS A 459 -17.12 37.46 24.81
CA LYS A 459 -18.09 37.74 23.75
C LYS A 459 -18.11 39.24 23.45
N LEU A 460 -17.95 39.58 22.19
CA LEU A 460 -18.02 40.97 21.73
C LEU A 460 -19.47 41.41 21.46
N PRO A 461 -19.74 42.73 21.40
CA PRO A 461 -21.08 43.26 21.12
C PRO A 461 -21.67 42.81 19.78
N ASP A 462 -20.83 42.50 18.79
CA ASP A 462 -21.20 41.97 17.48
C ASP A 462 -21.58 40.47 17.51
N SER A 463 -21.67 39.87 18.70
CA SER A 463 -21.94 38.45 18.95
C SER A 463 -20.86 37.47 18.49
N SER A 464 -19.68 37.97 18.11
CA SER A 464 -18.50 37.12 17.94
C SER A 464 -17.85 36.78 19.28
N TRP A 465 -17.10 35.69 19.29
CA TRP A 465 -16.32 35.21 20.42
C TRP A 465 -14.84 35.39 20.13
N ILE A 466 -14.09 35.76 21.16
CA ILE A 466 -12.64 35.94 21.13
C ILE A 466 -11.95 35.11 22.21
N LEU A 467 -10.67 34.86 22.01
CA LEU A 467 -9.78 34.40 23.07
C LEU A 467 -9.43 35.58 23.99
N ALA A 468 -9.54 35.38 25.30
CA ALA A 468 -9.37 36.41 26.32
C ALA A 468 -8.74 35.85 27.61
N GLY A 469 -8.33 36.73 28.53
CA GLY A 469 -7.63 36.32 29.75
C GLY A 469 -6.28 35.66 29.46
N ASP A 470 -5.82 34.79 30.35
CA ASP A 470 -4.53 34.07 30.24
C ASP A 470 -4.63 32.82 29.35
N TRP A 471 -5.42 32.91 28.28
CA TRP A 471 -5.66 31.78 27.36
C TRP A 471 -4.35 31.27 26.72
N GLU A 472 -3.36 32.14 26.54
CA GLU A 472 -2.08 31.76 25.95
C GLU A 472 -1.33 30.71 26.76
N GLU A 473 -1.47 30.78 28.09
CA GLU A 473 -0.88 29.85 29.05
C GLU A 473 -1.80 28.65 29.26
N ALA A 474 -3.09 28.89 29.54
CA ALA A 474 -4.07 27.85 29.78
C ALA A 474 -4.30 26.91 28.56
N ALA A 475 -4.07 27.41 27.34
CA ALA A 475 -4.20 26.65 26.09
C ALA A 475 -2.85 26.38 25.41
N ALA A 476 -1.72 26.49 26.11
CA ALA A 476 -0.39 26.31 25.52
C ALA A 476 -0.22 24.94 24.80
N GLY A 477 -0.82 23.88 25.34
CA GLY A 477 -0.87 22.57 24.69
C GLY A 477 -1.68 22.56 23.39
N LEU A 478 -2.84 23.22 23.38
CA LEU A 478 -3.71 23.33 22.20
C LEU A 478 -3.05 24.15 21.10
N ARG A 479 -2.36 25.25 21.47
CA ARG A 479 -1.62 26.08 20.53
C ARG A 479 -0.62 25.27 19.73
N ARG A 480 0.20 24.45 20.42
CA ARG A 480 1.17 23.55 19.74
C ARG A 480 0.50 22.59 18.77
N VAL A 481 -0.65 22.02 19.15
CA VAL A 481 -1.41 21.11 18.27
C VAL A 481 -1.94 21.84 17.03
N VAL A 482 -2.45 23.06 17.18
CA VAL A 482 -2.94 23.85 16.04
C VAL A 482 -1.78 24.35 15.16
N ASP A 483 -0.65 24.72 15.76
CA ASP A 483 0.55 25.12 15.04
C ASP A 483 1.12 23.94 14.22
N GLU A 484 1.14 22.72 14.79
CA GLU A 484 1.47 21.49 14.07
C GLU A 484 0.51 21.25 12.89
N TYR A 485 -0.80 21.43 13.11
CA TYR A 485 -1.80 21.31 12.04
C TYR A 485 -1.58 22.31 10.90
N ASN A 486 -1.23 23.55 11.24
CA ASN A 486 -0.93 24.61 10.28
C ASN A 486 0.39 24.38 9.54
N ALA A 487 1.40 23.83 10.22
CA ALA A 487 2.68 23.47 9.62
C ALA A 487 2.53 22.33 8.58
N GLY A 488 1.47 21.52 8.68
CA GLY A 488 1.21 20.42 7.75
C GLY A 488 1.98 19.14 8.12
N PRO A 489 1.93 18.11 7.26
CA PRO A 489 2.62 16.85 7.52
C PRO A 489 4.08 17.10 7.85
N PRO A 490 4.60 16.55 8.97
CA PRO A 490 6.03 16.59 9.21
C PRO A 490 6.72 15.95 8.01
N VAL A 491 7.92 16.41 7.68
CA VAL A 491 8.81 15.72 6.74
C VAL A 491 9.35 14.45 7.42
N SER A 492 8.43 13.61 7.90
CA SER A 492 8.66 12.23 8.28
C SER A 492 8.68 11.44 6.98
N GLU A 493 9.65 10.57 6.79
CA GLU A 493 9.65 9.68 5.63
C GLU A 493 8.43 8.72 5.66
N TYR A 494 7.81 8.45 6.83
CA TYR A 494 6.72 7.46 6.99
C TYR A 494 5.64 7.83 8.04
N ILE A 495 4.37 7.50 7.74
CA ILE A 495 3.24 7.42 8.68
C ILE A 495 3.18 6.02 9.27
N LYS A 496 3.13 5.91 10.61
CA LYS A 496 3.13 4.64 11.34
C LYS A 496 1.73 4.28 11.84
N ARG A 497 1.14 3.22 11.29
CA ARG A 497 -0.15 2.64 11.72
C ARG A 497 -0.01 1.56 12.78
N PHE A 498 1.11 1.50 13.49
CA PHE A 498 1.30 0.52 14.56
C PHE A 498 1.73 1.19 15.86
N SER A 499 1.44 0.52 16.97
CA SER A 499 2.00 0.78 18.29
C SER A 499 2.85 -0.42 18.71
N SER A 500 3.91 -0.20 19.48
CA SER A 500 4.78 -1.27 19.97
C SER A 500 5.01 -1.13 21.46
N VAL A 501 4.86 -2.23 22.20
CA VAL A 501 5.16 -2.32 23.63
C VAL A 501 5.92 -3.62 23.90
N THR A 502 6.62 -3.66 25.02
CA THR A 502 7.26 -4.88 25.53
C THR A 502 6.68 -5.16 26.90
N PHE A 503 6.12 -6.36 27.09
CA PHE A 503 5.56 -6.73 28.39
C PHE A 503 6.68 -7.08 29.38
N HIS A 504 6.46 -6.68 30.62
CA HIS A 504 7.30 -7.00 31.77
C HIS A 504 6.42 -7.16 33.01
N GLN A 505 6.98 -7.68 34.10
CA GLN A 505 6.19 -8.04 35.30
C GLN A 505 5.38 -6.87 35.89
N SER A 506 5.91 -5.64 35.78
CA SER A 506 5.24 -4.42 36.26
C SER A 506 4.32 -3.74 35.25
N TYR A 507 4.20 -4.26 34.01
CA TYR A 507 3.35 -3.64 32.98
C TYR A 507 1.88 -3.92 33.29
N GLY A 508 1.04 -2.89 33.29
CA GLY A 508 -0.32 -2.95 33.83
C GLY A 508 -1.41 -2.55 32.86
N TYR A 509 -2.65 -2.69 33.32
CA TYR A 509 -3.85 -2.22 32.61
C TYR A 509 -3.79 -0.71 32.38
N GLU A 510 -3.27 0.02 33.36
CA GLU A 510 -3.19 1.49 33.40
C GLU A 510 -2.31 2.08 32.29
N ASP A 511 -1.35 1.30 31.77
CA ASP A 511 -0.46 1.69 30.67
C ASP A 511 -0.98 1.20 29.31
N PHE A 512 -1.77 0.13 29.30
CA PHE A 512 -2.23 -0.53 28.09
C PHE A 512 -3.60 -0.02 27.62
N VAL A 513 -4.55 0.14 28.55
CA VAL A 513 -5.96 0.48 28.26
C VAL A 513 -6.29 1.90 28.69
N GLU A 514 -6.33 2.17 30.00
CA GLU A 514 -6.47 3.51 30.57
C GLU A 514 -6.13 3.50 32.06
N GLY A 515 -5.63 4.63 32.58
CA GLY A 515 -5.28 4.73 33.99
C GLY A 515 -5.27 6.15 34.51
N LEU A 516 -5.41 6.29 35.82
CA LEU A 516 -5.29 7.57 36.50
C LEU A 516 -3.82 8.00 36.58
N ARG A 517 -3.56 9.26 36.23
CA ARG A 517 -2.23 9.88 36.31
C ARG A 517 -2.34 11.19 37.10
N PRO A 518 -1.43 11.41 38.08
CA PRO A 518 -1.38 12.67 38.80
C PRO A 518 -0.79 13.75 37.89
N VAL A 519 -1.44 14.91 37.84
CA VAL A 519 -0.95 16.10 37.16
C VAL A 519 -0.65 17.15 38.22
N LEU A 520 0.54 17.74 38.12
CA LEU A 520 0.95 18.84 38.98
C LEU A 520 0.49 20.15 38.35
N ASP A 521 -0.37 20.87 39.06
CA ASP A 521 -0.67 22.25 38.73
C ASP A 521 0.56 23.11 39.05
N ARG A 522 1.18 23.70 38.02
CA ARG A 522 2.45 24.45 38.18
C ARG A 522 2.24 25.84 38.75
N ASP A 523 0.99 26.32 38.77
CA ASP A 523 0.64 27.72 39.06
C ASP A 523 -0.17 27.88 40.36
N ALA A 524 -0.47 26.77 41.07
CA ALA A 524 -1.11 26.80 42.39
C ALA A 524 -0.07 26.93 43.51
N GLU A 525 -0.18 27.97 44.37
CA GLU A 525 0.68 28.17 45.55
C GLU A 525 0.64 26.98 46.54
N SER A 526 -0.45 26.21 46.51
CA SER A 526 -0.55 24.89 47.13
C SER A 526 -0.43 23.84 46.03
N GLY A 527 0.60 22.99 46.04
CA GLY A 527 0.80 21.92 45.06
C GLY A 527 -0.32 20.85 45.05
N GLU A 528 -1.53 21.25 44.68
CA GLU A 528 -2.70 20.40 44.56
C GLU A 528 -2.52 19.45 43.39
N ILE A 529 -2.57 18.15 43.70
CA ILE A 529 -2.48 17.07 42.73
C ILE A 529 -3.90 16.77 42.26
N HIS A 530 -4.19 16.98 40.99
CA HIS A 530 -5.40 16.47 40.36
C HIS A 530 -5.09 15.19 39.58
N TYR A 531 -6.08 14.29 39.48
CA TYR A 531 -5.95 13.04 38.75
C TYR A 531 -6.70 13.15 37.43
N GLU A 532 -6.00 12.90 36.32
CA GLU A 532 -6.60 12.77 35.00
C GLU A 532 -6.64 11.31 34.58
N ILE A 533 -7.66 10.92 33.80
CA ILE A 533 -7.70 9.61 33.16
C ILE A 533 -6.96 9.73 31.84
N ARG A 534 -5.92 8.92 31.66
CA ARG A 534 -5.12 8.90 30.45
C ARG A 534 -5.33 7.59 29.69
N GLU A 535 -5.53 7.69 28.38
CA GLU A 535 -5.60 6.52 27.50
C GLU A 535 -4.25 5.79 27.46
N GLY A 536 -4.31 4.47 27.53
CA GLY A 536 -3.18 3.59 27.31
C GLY A 536 -2.93 3.33 25.83
N VAL A 537 -1.81 2.67 25.53
CA VAL A 537 -1.30 2.51 24.17
C VAL A 537 -2.28 1.78 23.23
N PHE A 538 -3.05 0.82 23.75
CA PHE A 538 -4.01 0.05 22.96
C PHE A 538 -5.30 0.83 22.69
N LYS A 539 -5.82 1.56 23.69
CA LYS A 539 -7.00 2.42 23.54
C LYS A 539 -6.73 3.53 22.51
N GLU A 540 -5.57 4.18 22.61
CA GLU A 540 -5.09 5.17 21.65
C GLU A 540 -5.04 4.58 20.23
N LEU A 541 -4.42 3.40 20.05
CA LEU A 541 -4.34 2.74 18.74
C LEU A 541 -5.73 2.46 18.14
N CYS A 542 -6.66 1.94 18.96
CA CYS A 542 -8.04 1.67 18.53
C CYS A 542 -8.75 2.96 18.11
N ARG A 543 -8.53 4.06 18.84
CA ARG A 543 -9.08 5.37 18.49
C ARG A 543 -8.60 5.83 17.11
N ARG A 544 -7.29 5.71 16.83
CA ARG A 544 -6.74 6.02 15.50
C ARG A 544 -7.29 5.08 14.41
N ALA A 545 -7.42 3.80 14.70
CA ALA A 545 -7.92 2.82 13.72
C ALA A 545 -9.34 3.15 13.24
N ARG A 546 -10.20 3.69 14.11
CA ARG A 546 -11.56 4.12 13.75
C ARG A 546 -11.61 5.29 12.76
N THR A 547 -10.59 6.15 12.72
CA THR A 547 -10.60 7.34 11.85
C THR A 547 -10.37 6.97 10.38
N VAL A 548 -9.78 5.79 10.14
CA VAL A 548 -9.44 5.26 8.81
C VAL A 548 -9.77 3.76 8.71
N PRO A 549 -11.07 3.39 8.68
CA PRO A 549 -11.52 1.99 8.78
C PRO A 549 -11.04 1.09 7.62
N ASN A 550 -10.65 1.68 6.50
CA ASN A 550 -10.13 0.96 5.32
C ASN A 550 -8.63 0.61 5.43
N GLN A 551 -7.96 1.00 6.52
CA GLN A 551 -6.52 0.74 6.73
C GLN A 551 -6.32 -0.09 8.00
N HIS A 552 -5.40 -1.05 7.94
CA HIS A 552 -5.04 -1.86 9.10
C HIS A 552 -4.07 -1.15 10.03
N PHE A 553 -4.26 -1.38 11.33
CA PHE A 553 -3.42 -0.93 12.41
C PHE A 553 -2.87 -2.13 13.16
N ALA A 554 -1.66 -2.05 13.72
CA ALA A 554 -1.09 -3.16 14.48
C ALA A 554 -0.70 -2.77 15.91
N MET A 555 -1.14 -3.57 16.87
CA MET A 555 -0.61 -3.61 18.22
C MET A 555 0.47 -4.69 18.28
N VAL A 556 1.74 -4.27 18.35
CA VAL A 556 2.88 -5.18 18.48
C VAL A 556 3.28 -5.31 19.94
N ILE A 557 3.25 -6.53 20.48
CA ILE A 557 3.55 -6.86 21.88
C ILE A 557 4.75 -7.80 21.93
N ASP A 558 5.92 -7.25 22.25
CA ASP A 558 7.13 -8.06 22.43
C ASP A 558 7.12 -8.73 23.81
N GLU A 559 7.64 -9.96 23.91
CA GLU A 559 7.73 -10.72 25.17
C GLU A 559 6.40 -10.85 25.92
N ILE A 560 5.32 -11.20 25.21
CA ILE A 560 3.94 -11.18 25.72
C ILE A 560 3.75 -12.02 27.00
N ASN A 561 4.54 -13.10 27.18
CA ASN A 561 4.48 -13.97 28.35
C ASN A 561 5.17 -13.39 29.61
N ARG A 562 5.91 -12.27 29.52
CA ARG A 562 6.59 -11.66 30.67
C ARG A 562 5.70 -10.77 31.53
N GLY A 563 4.48 -10.46 31.08
CA GLY A 563 3.47 -9.73 31.83
C GLY A 563 2.30 -10.63 32.26
N ASN A 564 1.53 -10.21 33.25
CA ASN A 564 0.26 -10.86 33.57
C ASN A 564 -0.79 -10.43 32.53
N ILE A 565 -0.89 -11.18 31.44
CA ILE A 565 -1.69 -10.83 30.28
C ILE A 565 -3.17 -10.65 30.65
N SER A 566 -3.72 -11.51 31.50
CA SER A 566 -5.12 -11.40 31.96
C SER A 566 -5.38 -10.10 32.73
N LYS A 567 -4.41 -9.65 33.54
CA LYS A 567 -4.49 -8.36 34.23
C LYS A 567 -4.31 -7.17 33.27
N ILE A 568 -3.39 -7.27 32.31
CA ILE A 568 -3.08 -6.19 31.36
C ILE A 568 -4.25 -5.93 30.41
N PHE A 569 -4.83 -6.99 29.84
CA PHE A 569 -5.97 -6.86 28.94
C PHE A 569 -7.29 -6.61 29.68
N GLY A 570 -7.42 -7.05 30.94
CA GLY A 570 -8.65 -6.91 31.71
C GLY A 570 -9.86 -7.47 30.94
N GLU A 571 -10.90 -6.65 30.80
CA GLU A 571 -12.11 -6.95 30.02
C GLU A 571 -11.89 -7.02 28.51
N LEU A 572 -10.82 -6.40 27.98
CA LEU A 572 -10.50 -6.41 26.54
C LEU A 572 -10.09 -7.78 26.03
N ILE A 573 -9.73 -8.71 26.92
CA ILE A 573 -9.38 -10.08 26.55
C ILE A 573 -10.48 -10.75 25.73
N THR A 574 -11.74 -10.37 25.94
CA THR A 574 -12.87 -10.90 25.17
C THR A 574 -13.08 -10.10 23.87
N LEU A 575 -12.81 -8.80 23.89
CA LEU A 575 -13.02 -7.90 22.75
C LEU A 575 -12.01 -8.07 21.62
N ILE A 576 -10.84 -8.66 21.88
CA ILE A 576 -9.86 -8.93 20.84
C ILE A 576 -10.32 -10.06 19.89
N GLU A 577 -11.31 -10.86 20.24
CA GLU A 577 -11.85 -11.93 19.38
C GLU A 577 -12.42 -11.32 18.08
N PRO A 578 -12.05 -11.81 16.87
CA PRO A 578 -12.45 -11.18 15.61
C PRO A 578 -13.95 -10.96 15.44
N ASP A 579 -14.79 -11.89 15.87
CA ASP A 579 -16.26 -11.82 15.77
C ASP A 579 -16.90 -10.81 16.74
N LYS A 580 -16.19 -10.43 17.81
CA LYS A 580 -16.67 -9.53 18.86
C LYS A 580 -16.28 -8.07 18.67
N ARG A 581 -15.50 -7.79 17.62
CA ARG A 581 -15.06 -6.45 17.24
C ARG A 581 -16.15 -5.68 16.53
N GLU A 582 -15.95 -4.38 16.39
CA GLU A 582 -16.86 -3.50 15.66
C GLU A 582 -17.07 -4.00 14.22
N GLY A 583 -18.32 -4.26 13.85
CA GLY A 583 -18.65 -4.78 12.51
C GLY A 583 -18.54 -6.30 12.39
N GLY A 584 -18.15 -7.01 13.45
CA GLY A 584 -18.23 -8.47 13.54
C GLY A 584 -19.63 -8.96 13.88
N GLU A 585 -19.90 -10.25 13.60
CA GLU A 585 -21.22 -10.88 13.78
C GLU A 585 -21.74 -10.77 15.23
N ASN A 586 -20.85 -10.86 16.21
CA ASN A 586 -21.16 -10.83 17.64
C ASN A 586 -20.57 -9.58 18.32
N THR A 587 -20.65 -8.42 17.66
CA THR A 587 -20.10 -7.15 18.17
C THR A 587 -20.43 -6.97 19.65
N PHE A 588 -19.38 -6.82 20.47
CA PHE A 588 -19.47 -6.69 21.92
C PHE A 588 -18.82 -5.39 22.38
N THR A 589 -19.34 -4.81 23.45
CA THR A 589 -18.87 -3.54 24.00
C THR A 589 -18.85 -3.64 25.52
N VAL A 590 -17.83 -3.07 26.14
CA VAL A 590 -17.65 -3.06 27.60
C VAL A 590 -17.63 -1.63 28.12
N THR A 591 -18.04 -1.42 29.36
CA THR A 591 -17.86 -0.13 30.04
C THR A 591 -16.52 -0.14 30.75
N LEU A 592 -15.64 0.81 30.40
CA LEU A 592 -14.32 0.92 31.01
C LEU A 592 -14.43 1.44 32.46
N PRO A 593 -13.64 0.90 33.40
CA PRO A 593 -13.82 1.13 34.83
C PRO A 593 -13.37 2.50 35.31
N TYR A 594 -12.40 3.15 34.66
CA TYR A 594 -11.92 4.47 35.09
C TYR A 594 -12.76 5.59 34.48
N SER A 595 -12.94 5.56 33.15
CA SER A 595 -13.65 6.60 32.41
C SER A 595 -15.18 6.44 32.42
N GLY A 596 -15.69 5.23 32.64
CA GLY A 596 -17.11 4.92 32.44
C GLY A 596 -17.54 4.92 30.98
N GLU A 597 -16.59 5.02 30.04
CA GLU A 597 -16.88 5.06 28.61
C GLU A 597 -17.20 3.67 28.06
N SER A 598 -18.06 3.64 27.04
CA SER A 598 -18.35 2.43 26.28
C SER A 598 -17.24 2.18 25.27
N PHE A 599 -16.60 1.00 25.30
CA PHE A 599 -15.44 0.66 24.47
C PHE A 599 -15.58 -0.69 23.77
N SER A 600 -15.19 -0.72 22.49
CA SER A 600 -15.07 -1.90 21.64
C SER A 600 -13.72 -1.88 20.91
N VAL A 601 -13.33 -3.00 20.30
CA VAL A 601 -12.10 -3.05 19.47
C VAL A 601 -12.51 -2.97 18.00
N PRO A 602 -11.89 -2.08 17.19
CA PRO A 602 -12.18 -1.99 15.75
C PRO A 602 -11.77 -3.26 14.96
N ALA A 603 -12.50 -3.57 13.89
CA ALA A 603 -12.20 -4.72 13.02
C ALA A 603 -10.88 -4.59 12.24
N ASN A 604 -10.32 -3.39 12.11
CA ASN A 604 -9.08 -3.13 11.38
C ASN A 604 -7.83 -3.07 12.28
N VAL A 605 -7.86 -3.65 13.49
CA VAL A 605 -6.71 -3.72 14.40
C VAL A 605 -6.13 -5.13 14.45
N ASP A 606 -4.85 -5.30 14.17
CA ASP A 606 -4.13 -6.56 14.28
C ASP A 606 -3.38 -6.59 15.63
N VAL A 607 -3.41 -7.71 16.34
CA VAL A 607 -2.66 -7.90 17.59
C VAL A 607 -1.58 -8.95 17.37
N ILE A 608 -0.31 -8.52 17.40
CA ILE A 608 0.84 -9.34 17.03
C ILE A 608 1.78 -9.43 18.23
N GLY A 609 1.97 -10.63 18.76
CA GLY A 609 2.84 -10.91 19.89
C GLY A 609 4.11 -11.68 19.52
N THR A 610 5.15 -11.60 20.36
CA THR A 610 6.24 -12.57 20.39
C THR A 610 6.35 -13.23 21.76
N MET A 611 6.83 -14.47 21.78
CA MET A 611 7.02 -15.24 23.00
C MET A 611 8.32 -16.06 22.93
N ASN A 612 9.15 -16.00 23.97
CA ASN A 612 10.25 -16.94 24.14
C ASN A 612 9.76 -18.19 24.89
N THR A 613 10.03 -19.38 24.37
CA THR A 613 9.61 -20.64 25.00
C THR A 613 10.57 -21.17 26.07
N ALA A 614 11.84 -20.74 26.04
CA ALA A 614 12.83 -21.12 27.06
C ALA A 614 12.48 -20.58 28.46
N ASP A 615 11.67 -19.53 28.56
CA ASP A 615 11.26 -18.91 29.83
C ASP A 615 10.16 -19.74 30.56
N ARG A 616 10.54 -20.92 31.06
CA ARG A 616 9.61 -21.90 31.71
C ARG A 616 8.91 -21.37 32.96
N SER A 617 9.50 -20.41 33.68
CA SER A 617 8.89 -19.79 34.88
C SER A 617 7.65 -18.93 34.58
N LEU A 618 7.40 -18.66 33.30
CA LEU A 618 6.30 -17.82 32.79
C LEU A 618 5.40 -18.59 31.80
N ALA A 619 5.65 -19.89 31.59
CA ALA A 619 5.24 -20.62 30.38
C ALA A 619 3.81 -21.17 30.35
N LEU A 620 2.96 -20.85 31.31
CA LEU A 620 1.53 -21.16 31.19
C LEU A 620 0.80 -19.94 30.64
N VAL A 621 0.85 -19.80 29.31
CA VAL A 621 -0.12 -18.95 28.61
C VAL A 621 -1.51 -19.51 28.92
N ASP A 622 -2.35 -18.69 29.55
CA ASP A 622 -3.71 -19.05 29.93
C ASP A 622 -4.45 -19.70 28.74
N THR A 623 -5.23 -20.75 29.01
CA THR A 623 -6.06 -21.41 27.99
C THR A 623 -7.02 -20.42 27.34
N ALA A 624 -7.43 -19.39 28.09
CA ALA A 624 -8.20 -18.25 27.62
C ALA A 624 -7.50 -17.49 26.47
N LEU A 625 -6.18 -17.33 26.54
CA LEU A 625 -5.39 -16.66 25.50
C LEU A 625 -5.12 -17.57 24.31
N ARG A 626 -4.84 -18.85 24.58
CA ARG A 626 -4.62 -19.83 23.50
C ARG A 626 -5.78 -19.93 22.52
N ARG A 627 -7.02 -19.74 23.00
CA ARG A 627 -8.21 -19.73 22.13
C ARG A 627 -8.33 -18.47 21.25
N ARG A 628 -7.64 -17.39 21.60
CA ARG A 628 -7.85 -16.04 21.02
C ARG A 628 -6.73 -15.58 20.12
N PHE A 629 -5.61 -16.29 20.13
CA PHE A 629 -4.44 -16.04 19.32
C PHE A 629 -4.10 -17.28 18.50
N GLU A 630 -3.70 -17.08 17.26
CA GLU A 630 -2.99 -18.07 16.46
C GLU A 630 -1.53 -18.11 16.92
N PHE A 631 -1.00 -19.30 17.20
CA PHE A 631 0.38 -19.48 17.63
C PHE A 631 1.22 -19.98 16.45
N ILE A 632 2.13 -19.14 15.96
CA ILE A 632 3.06 -19.52 14.88
C ILE A 632 4.42 -19.79 15.48
N GLU A 633 4.87 -21.02 15.31
CA GLU A 633 6.17 -21.46 15.80
C GLU A 633 7.31 -21.03 14.88
N ILE A 634 8.39 -20.51 15.47
CA ILE A 634 9.61 -20.07 14.80
C ILE A 634 10.80 -20.80 15.41
N MET A 635 11.17 -21.91 14.80
CA MET A 635 12.32 -22.73 15.16
C MET A 635 13.61 -22.20 14.54
N PRO A 636 14.80 -22.58 15.07
CA PRO A 636 16.06 -22.26 14.44
C PRO A 636 16.12 -22.76 13.00
N GLU A 637 16.43 -21.86 12.07
CA GLU A 637 16.71 -22.16 10.66
C GLU A 637 18.20 -22.01 10.32
N PRO A 638 19.02 -23.08 10.37
CA PRO A 638 20.46 -22.99 10.12
C PRO A 638 20.84 -22.65 8.68
N SER A 639 19.97 -22.95 7.70
CA SER A 639 20.19 -22.66 6.27
C SER A 639 20.37 -21.16 5.98
N VAL A 640 19.83 -20.28 6.83
CA VAL A 640 20.07 -18.82 6.76
C VAL A 640 21.57 -18.48 6.85
N LEU A 641 22.38 -19.37 7.44
CA LEU A 641 23.81 -19.20 7.66
C LEU A 641 24.68 -19.85 6.57
N ALA A 642 24.09 -20.34 5.47
CA ALA A 642 24.84 -21.01 4.39
C ALA A 642 25.95 -20.12 3.79
N SER A 643 25.76 -18.80 3.75
CA SER A 643 26.75 -17.82 3.26
C SER A 643 27.77 -17.36 4.32
N ALA A 644 27.60 -17.80 5.57
CA ALA A 644 28.42 -17.40 6.71
C ALA A 644 29.67 -18.26 6.88
N SER A 645 30.22 -18.85 5.82
CA SER A 645 31.43 -19.68 5.90
C SER A 645 32.58 -18.90 6.55
N VAL A 646 33.31 -19.58 7.44
CA VAL A 646 34.45 -19.02 8.17
C VAL A 646 35.68 -19.83 7.86
N SER A 647 36.72 -19.19 7.33
CA SER A 647 37.99 -19.83 6.98
C SER A 647 39.11 -19.21 7.79
N HIS A 648 39.93 -20.03 8.46
CA HIS A 648 41.09 -19.56 9.21
C HIS A 648 42.21 -20.60 9.19
N ASN A 649 43.44 -20.18 8.91
CA ASN A 649 44.63 -21.05 8.83
C ASN A 649 44.44 -22.30 7.96
N GLY A 650 43.72 -22.17 6.83
CA GLY A 650 43.46 -23.27 5.90
C GLY A 650 42.37 -24.25 6.33
N VAL A 651 41.65 -23.96 7.43
CA VAL A 651 40.53 -24.76 7.93
C VAL A 651 39.22 -24.00 7.70
N ASP A 652 38.25 -24.67 7.08
CA ASP A 652 36.92 -24.15 6.82
C ASP A 652 35.91 -24.64 7.86
N ILE A 653 35.18 -23.72 8.47
CA ILE A 653 34.14 -23.99 9.47
C ILE A 653 32.77 -23.78 8.83
N ASN A 654 32.00 -24.86 8.75
CA ASN A 654 30.62 -24.82 8.30
C ASN A 654 29.68 -24.45 9.47
N ILE A 655 29.27 -23.17 9.52
CA ILE A 655 28.42 -22.63 10.58
C ILE A 655 27.02 -23.26 10.59
N GLU A 656 26.45 -23.54 9.42
CA GLU A 656 25.15 -24.22 9.31
C GLU A 656 25.20 -25.61 9.96
N GLN A 657 26.18 -26.44 9.59
CA GLN A 657 26.34 -27.79 10.13
C GLN A 657 26.63 -27.77 11.63
N MET A 658 27.46 -26.83 12.08
CA MET A 658 27.77 -26.63 13.49
C MET A 658 26.51 -26.32 14.29
N LEU A 659 25.68 -25.36 13.86
CA LEU A 659 24.44 -25.01 14.54
C LEU A 659 23.44 -26.18 14.54
N ARG A 660 23.30 -26.90 13.41
CA ARG A 660 22.46 -28.10 13.32
C ARG A 660 22.89 -29.15 14.36
N MET A 661 24.20 -29.38 14.52
CA MET A 661 24.70 -30.38 15.46
C MET A 661 24.54 -29.95 16.92
N LEU A 662 24.82 -28.68 17.24
CA LEU A 662 24.57 -28.12 18.57
C LEU A 662 23.10 -28.33 18.97
N ASN A 663 22.17 -27.94 18.10
CA ASN A 663 20.74 -28.04 18.38
C ASN A 663 20.27 -29.50 18.53
N LYS A 664 20.76 -30.43 17.71
CA LYS A 664 20.46 -31.87 17.88
C LYS A 664 20.86 -32.39 19.26
N ARG A 665 22.02 -31.95 19.77
CA ARG A 665 22.51 -32.37 21.09
C ARG A 665 21.76 -31.69 22.23
N ILE A 666 21.42 -30.41 22.08
CA ILE A 666 20.61 -29.69 23.07
C ILE A 666 19.22 -30.31 23.17
N GLU A 667 18.58 -30.60 22.04
CA GLU A 667 17.26 -31.23 22.02
C GLU A 667 17.26 -32.62 22.68
N ALA A 668 18.33 -33.40 22.49
CA ALA A 668 18.48 -34.71 23.12
C ALA A 668 18.74 -34.64 24.64
N LEU A 669 19.44 -33.60 25.12
CA LEU A 669 19.83 -33.45 26.52
C LEU A 669 18.87 -32.58 27.34
N TYR A 670 18.03 -31.79 26.67
CA TYR A 670 17.12 -30.82 27.28
C TYR A 670 15.74 -30.90 26.63
N ASP A 671 15.47 -30.07 25.63
CA ASP A 671 14.24 -30.09 24.82
C ASP A 671 14.42 -29.24 23.54
N ARG A 672 13.38 -29.20 22.70
CA ARG A 672 13.31 -28.37 21.49
C ARG A 672 13.26 -26.85 21.76
N ASP A 673 12.70 -26.44 22.90
CA ASP A 673 12.45 -25.04 23.26
C ASP A 673 13.71 -24.29 23.71
N HIS A 674 14.78 -25.02 24.02
CA HIS A 674 16.09 -24.50 24.39
C HIS A 674 17.11 -24.60 23.25
N THR A 675 16.67 -24.89 22.03
CA THR A 675 17.58 -24.88 20.87
C THR A 675 18.10 -23.46 20.59
N VAL A 676 19.33 -23.35 20.09
CA VAL A 676 19.97 -22.06 19.79
C VAL A 676 19.51 -21.56 18.42
N GLY A 677 19.03 -20.33 18.36
CA GLY A 677 18.63 -19.72 17.09
C GLY A 677 19.78 -19.18 16.24
N HIS A 678 19.54 -19.02 14.94
CA HIS A 678 20.55 -18.55 13.98
C HIS A 678 20.96 -17.08 14.18
N ALA A 679 20.15 -16.25 14.85
CA ALA A 679 20.44 -14.82 15.03
C ALA A 679 21.74 -14.55 15.79
N TYR A 680 22.18 -15.47 16.66
CA TYR A 680 23.48 -15.38 17.33
C TYR A 680 24.65 -15.34 16.34
N PHE A 681 24.49 -15.94 15.17
CA PHE A 681 25.51 -16.11 14.14
C PHE A 681 25.32 -15.18 12.93
N CYS A 682 24.15 -14.55 12.75
CA CYS A 682 23.87 -13.70 11.57
C CYS A 682 24.85 -12.53 11.39
N ARG A 683 25.54 -12.07 12.46
CA ARG A 683 26.57 -11.04 12.34
C ARG A 683 27.76 -11.49 11.50
N LEU A 684 28.05 -12.79 11.43
CA LEU A 684 29.09 -13.37 10.57
C LEU A 684 28.83 -13.08 9.08
N ILE A 685 27.57 -12.95 8.67
CA ILE A 685 27.19 -12.59 7.29
C ILE A 685 27.52 -11.12 6.99
N LYS A 686 27.45 -10.24 8.01
CA LYS A 686 27.60 -8.79 7.87
C LYS A 686 29.04 -8.30 7.96
N VAL A 687 29.94 -9.08 8.56
CA VAL A 687 31.37 -8.72 8.70
C VAL A 687 32.19 -9.23 7.51
N PRO A 688 33.27 -8.53 7.14
CA PRO A 688 34.20 -8.99 6.11
C PRO A 688 34.73 -10.39 6.40
N ALA A 689 35.01 -11.17 5.35
CA ALA A 689 35.40 -12.58 5.46
C ALA A 689 36.60 -12.80 6.42
N GLN A 690 37.59 -11.91 6.38
CA GLN A 690 38.78 -11.95 7.23
C GLN A 690 38.50 -11.81 8.73
N ASP A 691 37.40 -11.14 9.11
CA ASP A 691 37.05 -10.86 10.51
C ASP A 691 36.08 -11.89 11.10
N ARG A 692 35.52 -12.78 10.27
CA ARG A 692 34.49 -13.74 10.68
C ARG A 692 34.96 -14.69 11.77
N PHE A 693 36.23 -15.14 11.72
CA PHE A 693 36.75 -16.02 12.76
C PHE A 693 36.86 -15.30 14.11
N ALA A 694 37.32 -14.04 14.11
CA ALA A 694 37.35 -13.23 15.32
C ALA A 694 35.95 -13.02 15.91
N GLU A 695 34.95 -12.76 15.08
CA GLU A 695 33.55 -12.63 15.51
C GLU A 695 32.99 -13.97 16.03
N LEU A 696 33.32 -15.10 15.40
CA LEU A 696 32.89 -16.43 15.87
C LEU A 696 33.40 -16.74 17.28
N LYS A 697 34.65 -16.36 17.58
CA LYS A 697 35.21 -16.47 18.94
C LYS A 697 34.40 -15.69 19.96
N ILE A 698 34.05 -14.46 19.63
CA ILE A 698 33.22 -13.59 20.47
C ILE A 698 31.84 -14.20 20.68
N VAL A 699 31.21 -14.72 19.63
CA VAL A 699 29.91 -15.40 19.70
C VAL A 699 29.96 -16.58 20.66
N PHE A 700 30.95 -17.45 20.56
CA PHE A 700 31.07 -18.61 21.46
C PHE A 700 31.35 -18.21 22.90
N LYS A 701 32.36 -17.35 23.11
CA LYS A 701 32.82 -16.94 24.44
C LYS A 701 31.73 -16.20 25.21
N ASN A 702 31.03 -15.27 24.56
CA ASN A 702 30.18 -14.31 25.25
C ASN A 702 28.68 -14.63 25.11
N LYS A 703 28.29 -15.55 24.21
CA LYS A 703 26.88 -15.87 23.97
C LYS A 703 26.59 -17.36 24.08
N ILE A 704 27.24 -18.20 23.28
CA ILE A 704 26.88 -19.63 23.22
C ILE A 704 27.23 -20.36 24.51
N ILE A 705 28.47 -20.28 24.99
CA ILE A 705 28.87 -21.02 26.20
C ILE A 705 28.12 -20.51 27.45
N PRO A 706 27.99 -19.19 27.69
CA PRO A 706 27.17 -18.69 28.79
C PRO A 706 25.70 -19.15 28.71
N LEU A 707 25.09 -19.13 27.52
CA LEU A 707 23.72 -19.61 27.31
C LEU A 707 23.57 -21.10 27.66
N LEU A 708 24.54 -21.93 27.28
CA LEU A 708 24.57 -23.34 27.68
C LEU A 708 24.75 -23.49 29.20
N GLY A 709 25.54 -22.62 29.84
CA GLY A 709 25.64 -22.50 31.29
C GLY A 709 24.28 -22.30 31.96
N GLU A 710 23.49 -21.36 31.45
CA GLU A 710 22.14 -21.09 31.93
C GLU A 710 21.20 -22.29 31.69
N TYR A 711 21.18 -22.86 30.49
CA TYR A 711 20.29 -23.98 30.15
C TYR A 711 20.54 -25.22 31.00
N PHE A 712 21.81 -25.55 31.22
CA PHE A 712 22.20 -26.75 31.94
C PHE A 712 22.49 -26.47 33.42
N PHE A 713 22.15 -25.29 33.96
CA PHE A 713 22.39 -24.91 35.35
C PHE A 713 23.85 -25.16 35.78
N GLU A 714 24.79 -24.74 34.93
CA GLU A 714 26.24 -24.95 35.12
C GLU A 714 26.65 -26.45 35.17
N ASP A 715 25.86 -27.37 34.62
CA ASP A 715 26.25 -28.77 34.39
C ASP A 715 27.21 -28.85 33.19
N TRP A 716 28.49 -28.57 33.48
CA TRP A 716 29.58 -28.57 32.53
C TRP A 716 29.82 -29.91 31.83
N GLN A 717 29.35 -31.03 32.41
CA GLN A 717 29.42 -32.33 31.74
C GLN A 717 28.49 -32.35 30.52
N LYS A 718 27.25 -31.87 30.67
CA LYS A 718 26.31 -31.74 29.54
C LYS A 718 26.78 -30.71 28.53
N ILE A 719 27.36 -29.60 28.98
CA ILE A 719 27.93 -28.57 28.08
C ILE A 719 29.02 -29.19 27.20
N ARG A 720 29.92 -30.01 27.77
CA ARG A 720 30.93 -30.76 27.00
C ARG A 720 30.31 -31.67 25.94
N LEU A 721 29.24 -32.39 26.30
CA LEU A 721 28.53 -33.25 25.35
C LEU A 721 27.93 -32.44 24.19
N VAL A 722 27.30 -31.29 24.47
CA VAL A 722 26.76 -30.38 23.44
C VAL A 722 27.87 -29.87 22.52
N LEU A 723 28.99 -29.43 23.08
CA LEU A 723 30.16 -28.94 22.33
C LEU A 723 30.97 -30.06 21.65
N GLY A 724 30.60 -31.32 21.87
CA GLY A 724 31.28 -32.49 21.31
C GLY A 724 32.69 -32.70 21.86
N ASP A 725 33.02 -32.09 22.99
CA ASP A 725 34.36 -32.15 23.58
C ASP A 725 34.77 -33.58 23.93
N ASN A 726 33.81 -34.43 24.30
CA ASN A 726 34.03 -35.86 24.55
C ASN A 726 34.44 -36.65 23.29
N GLN A 727 34.21 -36.10 22.10
CA GLN A 727 34.58 -36.73 20.82
C GLN A 727 35.92 -36.20 20.27
N LYS A 728 36.49 -35.18 20.91
CA LYS A 728 37.76 -34.55 20.50
C LYS A 728 38.92 -35.26 21.18
N SER A 729 39.69 -35.98 20.36
CA SER A 729 40.86 -36.77 20.79
C SER A 729 41.97 -35.95 21.48
N LYS A 730 42.10 -34.65 21.16
CA LYS A 730 43.10 -33.75 21.74
C LYS A 730 42.46 -32.82 22.74
N LYS A 731 42.95 -32.79 24.00
CA LYS A 731 42.46 -31.90 25.07
C LYS A 731 42.47 -30.42 24.65
N GLU A 732 43.49 -30.01 23.89
CA GLU A 732 43.63 -28.65 23.36
C GLU A 732 42.50 -28.19 22.40
N LEU A 733 41.69 -29.12 21.85
CA LEU A 733 40.53 -28.80 21.02
C LEU A 733 39.22 -28.76 21.83
N GLN A 734 39.24 -29.21 23.09
CA GLN A 734 38.06 -29.20 23.96
C GLN A 734 37.84 -27.79 24.50
N PHE A 735 36.62 -27.27 24.34
CA PHE A 735 36.25 -25.94 24.87
C PHE A 735 36.13 -25.95 26.39
N VAL A 736 35.76 -27.10 26.97
CA VAL A 736 35.68 -27.31 28.42
C VAL A 736 36.51 -28.55 28.78
N LEU A 737 37.53 -28.33 29.61
CA LEU A 737 38.42 -29.36 30.13
C LEU A 737 37.86 -29.95 31.42
N GLU A 738 37.97 -31.26 31.55
CA GLU A 738 37.80 -31.97 32.81
C GLU A 738 39.15 -32.11 33.50
N ILE A 739 39.22 -31.69 34.76
CA ILE A 739 40.43 -31.65 35.58
C ILE A 739 40.31 -32.74 36.64
N ASP A 740 41.22 -33.71 36.58
CA ASP A 740 41.37 -34.73 37.61
C ASP A 740 41.94 -34.11 38.89
N ARG A 741 41.32 -34.42 40.04
CA ARG A 741 41.71 -33.88 41.35
C ARG A 741 42.52 -34.86 42.20
N GLU A 742 42.76 -36.08 41.73
CA GLU A 742 43.39 -37.12 42.56
C GLU A 742 44.77 -36.71 43.10
N GLU A 743 45.53 -35.90 42.36
CA GLU A 743 46.87 -35.47 42.77
C GLU A 743 46.88 -34.35 43.85
N ASP A 744 45.79 -33.58 43.99
CA ASP A 744 45.74 -32.35 44.80
C ASP A 744 45.04 -32.53 46.16
N LEU A 745 44.29 -33.63 46.35
CA LEU A 745 43.55 -33.89 47.58
C LEU A 745 44.47 -34.07 48.81
N PRO A 746 45.61 -34.77 48.71
CA PRO A 746 46.54 -34.87 49.83
C PRO A 746 47.20 -33.53 50.19
N ALA A 747 47.34 -32.63 49.21
CA ALA A 747 47.86 -31.28 49.42
C ALA A 747 46.82 -30.34 50.05
N LEU A 748 45.53 -30.49 49.71
CA LEU A 748 44.45 -29.66 50.25
C LEU A 748 43.95 -30.10 51.63
N PHE A 749 43.83 -31.41 51.86
CA PHE A 749 43.15 -31.97 53.03
C PHE A 749 44.06 -32.86 53.90
N GLY A 750 45.33 -33.03 53.52
CA GLY A 750 46.27 -33.95 54.18
C GLY A 750 46.13 -35.39 53.68
N ARG A 751 47.08 -36.26 54.01
CA ARG A 751 47.10 -37.67 53.54
C ARG A 751 46.13 -38.59 54.28
N GLU A 752 45.55 -38.14 55.38
CA GLU A 752 44.58 -38.87 56.20
C GLU A 752 43.18 -38.25 56.05
N HIS A 753 42.68 -38.20 54.82
CA HIS A 753 41.31 -37.78 54.55
C HIS A 753 40.41 -39.00 54.27
N GLU A 754 39.23 -39.08 54.88
CA GLU A 754 38.21 -40.11 54.55
C GLU A 754 37.40 -39.76 53.29
N LEU A 755 37.93 -38.85 52.46
CA LEU A 755 37.23 -38.32 51.28
C LEU A 755 37.04 -39.35 50.16
N ASP A 756 37.74 -40.48 50.18
CA ASP A 756 37.56 -41.60 49.25
C ASP A 756 36.12 -42.17 49.29
N GLN A 757 35.36 -41.89 50.35
CA GLN A 757 33.96 -42.28 50.49
C GLN A 757 32.98 -41.33 49.78
N TYR A 758 33.44 -40.14 49.37
CA TYR A 758 32.65 -39.17 48.62
C TYR A 758 33.08 -39.20 47.16
N SER A 759 32.14 -39.39 46.22
CA SER A 759 32.43 -39.23 44.80
C SER A 759 32.96 -37.81 44.55
N ILE A 760 34.27 -37.68 44.36
CA ILE A 760 34.89 -36.39 44.03
C ILE A 760 34.27 -35.94 42.70
N ARG A 761 33.53 -34.83 42.74
CA ARG A 761 32.94 -34.30 41.52
C ARG A 761 34.05 -33.78 40.61
N PRO A 762 34.08 -34.16 39.32
CA PRO A 762 35.04 -33.61 38.38
C PRO A 762 34.92 -32.09 38.35
N ARG A 763 36.07 -31.41 38.29
CA ARG A 763 36.12 -29.95 38.11
C ARG A 763 36.24 -29.65 36.63
N TYR A 764 35.50 -28.64 36.18
CA TYR A 764 35.55 -28.20 34.80
C TYR A 764 36.17 -26.80 34.70
N GLN A 765 36.89 -26.57 33.61
CA GLN A 765 37.47 -25.27 33.30
C GLN A 765 37.32 -24.97 31.81
N LEU A 766 36.98 -23.73 31.50
CA LEU A 766 36.92 -23.25 30.12
C LEU A 766 38.34 -23.11 29.55
N ASN A 767 38.57 -23.75 28.40
CA ASN A 767 39.81 -23.67 27.66
C ASN A 767 39.72 -22.53 26.63
N LEU A 768 40.28 -21.38 26.97
CA LEU A 768 40.28 -20.21 26.10
C LEU A 768 41.10 -20.45 24.82
N ASP A 769 42.16 -21.26 24.89
CA ASP A 769 43.02 -21.56 23.74
C ASP A 769 42.27 -22.36 22.66
N ALA A 770 41.25 -23.14 23.04
CA ALA A 770 40.40 -23.85 22.08
C ALA A 770 39.57 -22.89 21.22
N LEU A 771 39.25 -21.68 21.72
CA LEU A 771 38.53 -20.67 20.92
C LEU A 771 39.40 -20.15 19.77
N ASP A 772 40.73 -20.13 19.92
CA ASP A 772 41.65 -19.70 18.86
C ASP A 772 41.96 -20.80 17.83
N ARG A 773 41.34 -21.99 17.95
CA ARG A 773 41.61 -23.14 17.09
C ARG A 773 40.41 -23.45 16.20
N PRO A 774 40.50 -23.27 14.86
CA PRO A 774 39.38 -23.55 13.96
C PRO A 774 38.94 -25.02 14.00
N ASP A 775 39.87 -25.96 14.20
CA ASP A 775 39.59 -27.39 14.36
C ASP A 775 38.69 -27.71 15.56
N ALA A 776 38.69 -26.88 16.62
CA ALA A 776 37.82 -27.07 17.77
C ALA A 776 36.34 -26.90 17.40
N TYR A 777 36.05 -25.98 16.47
CA TYR A 777 34.70 -25.74 15.93
C TYR A 777 34.28 -26.82 14.95
N VAL A 778 35.21 -27.27 14.07
CA VAL A 778 34.98 -28.41 13.18
C VAL A 778 34.63 -29.66 13.99
N GLY A 779 35.35 -29.89 15.10
CA GLY A 779 35.11 -30.97 16.04
C GLY A 779 33.71 -31.01 16.65
N ILE A 780 32.93 -29.93 16.58
CA ILE A 780 31.53 -29.93 17.03
C ILE A 780 30.68 -30.84 16.15
N TYR A 781 30.88 -30.80 14.82
CA TYR A 781 30.01 -31.49 13.84
C TYR A 781 30.70 -32.62 13.07
N SER A 782 32.03 -32.73 13.14
CA SER A 782 32.82 -33.75 12.42
C SER A 782 32.86 -35.12 13.12
N ALA A 783 31.76 -35.59 13.69
CA ALA A 783 31.74 -36.83 14.48
C ALA A 783 32.40 -37.98 13.70
N LYS A 784 33.46 -38.58 14.27
CA LYS A 784 33.93 -39.89 13.84
C LYS A 784 32.82 -40.87 14.23
N LEU A 785 31.97 -41.25 13.27
CA LEU A 785 31.23 -42.51 13.39
C LEU A 785 32.30 -43.57 13.67
N ALA A 786 32.26 -44.17 14.86
CA ALA A 786 33.03 -45.38 15.10
C ALA A 786 32.68 -46.35 13.97
N PRO A 787 33.66 -47.03 13.33
CA PRO A 787 33.32 -48.11 12.42
C PRO A 787 32.45 -49.08 13.21
N THR A 788 31.21 -49.26 12.76
CA THR A 788 30.36 -50.35 13.23
C THR A 788 31.15 -51.62 13.01
N ASP A 789 31.61 -52.24 14.10
CA ASP A 789 32.15 -53.58 14.06
C ASP A 789 31.19 -54.44 13.25
N ALA A 790 31.72 -55.05 12.20
CA ALA A 790 31.04 -56.09 11.47
C ALA A 790 30.65 -57.17 12.49
N ALA A 791 29.36 -57.37 12.68
CA ALA A 791 28.85 -58.49 13.46
C ALA A 791 29.24 -59.78 12.74
N GLU A 792 30.13 -60.55 13.39
CA GLU A 792 30.19 -62.02 13.27
C GLU A 792 28.92 -62.66 13.85
#